data_AF-A0A968ZX86-F1
#
_entry.id   AF-A0A968ZX86-F1
#
_cell.length_a   1.000
_cell.length_b   1.000
_cell.length_c   1.000
_cell.angle_alpha   90.00
_cell.angle_beta   90.00
_cell.angle_gamma   90.00
#
_symmetry.space_group_name_H-M   'P 1'
#
loop_
_entity.id
_entity.type
_entity.pdbx_description
1 polymer ?
#
loop_
_entity_poly.entity_id
_entity_poly.type
_entity_poly.pdbx_seq_one_letter_code
_entity_poly.pdbx_strand_id
1 'polypeptide(L)'
;MIRVACRRTGWIQPRWSWLSTSVPLLWLAIAGAAAPIEFQGAELGIAGADAAGVNQQSAAKAETSNSSGSNNRPAGLRPFAETIQGMEKIEGLFTLYRDTDKGTLYLAIKPQQLNRNYLLVATLDSGIGEAGLFSGWPINDALIQFKRVPNNKLHLVVPNIYFRNQSDLPGQQALQERSYSDSVLSALNIISIQPETEVLLIDLSSLLLNDDPAGVIAALSWGLGSYTLNASTSYVDPDKIQNFPSNLELESVLGFSGGGDGFLFSGFTSIPDARGFSLGVHYSLSELPTGNGYQPRLADERVGYFVTAFQTLDYRRQDPFVRYIQRWHLEKQDPDAELSPPREPIVFWIENTVPEEYRSAIREGVLMWNEPFEKIGFQNAIEVQQMPDDADWNPADIRYNTIRWSDSFQPWAEALGPSRVSPFTGEILDADIVIDANVIRHLTGNYSTLTTNLGPSDQLFGQSGQFCGHRYQNYLAQWMMAQSRGTLPQLLANPQQLAAVPTAFQQQMQQRCAGLVASQQASFGALALTTVQIGTDRLNLDTYTHQYLRALTAHEVGHTLGLRHNFRGSLMLSPEELNNPEITRSRGLVSSLMDYFPINLAPPGTTQGDYFPMRLGPYDEWAIEYGYKPTGAVHPQLERPELEAIANRVNQPELTYGTDEDAFSFLDPETNAFDLSNDPLQYAQWQMQNAQAVWQRLEDGYLLPDESYGMLRDRFETVFSYYFSQALTVSNYVGGQRFNRQHPGDVSGRLPFEPTTLEKQQQALETLQTYVFAADAFSFSPNLLNQLAPDRWFHWGSYPLVASLDYPIYDRVSFLQGVTLLDLLSANRLSRIQELELKAGSAEVLTLPDLFDSLQQGIWSELKGESTQIGLLRRGLQRHYLNILSSLVLRSYSQPTNFLELVTVYETMSAPEDARVIARYQLRQLERDIGRVLRHSGDLDVSTLAHLQDSQERIQQILSAQRVAQ
;
A
#
# COMPACT_ATOMS: atom_id res chain seq x y z
N MET A 1 44.36 -32.18 -39.37
CA MET A 1 45.66 -32.11 -40.10
C MET A 1 45.98 -30.64 -40.37
N ILE A 2 47.27 -30.25 -40.48
CA ILE A 2 47.84 -29.11 -41.24
C ILE A 2 47.21 -27.69 -40.96
N ARG A 3 47.87 -26.72 -40.31
CA ARG A 3 49.01 -25.84 -40.73
C ARG A 3 48.67 -24.82 -41.85
N VAL A 4 49.16 -23.55 -41.91
CA VAL A 4 49.89 -22.67 -40.95
C VAL A 4 50.01 -21.20 -41.48
N ALA A 5 50.18 -20.21 -40.58
CA ALA A 5 50.73 -18.83 -40.79
C ALA A 5 49.99 -17.86 -41.77
N CYS A 6 50.30 -16.55 -41.90
CA CYS A 6 51.30 -15.60 -41.35
C CYS A 6 50.68 -14.16 -41.34
N ARG A 7 50.89 -13.19 -40.42
CA ARG A 7 52.06 -12.26 -40.20
C ARG A 7 52.72 -11.76 -41.53
N ARG A 8 53.23 -10.54 -41.72
CA ARG A 8 53.53 -9.29 -40.92
C ARG A 8 53.77 -8.13 -41.95
N THR A 9 53.94 -6.81 -41.73
CA THR A 9 54.09 -5.86 -40.58
C THR A 9 53.77 -4.42 -41.08
N GLY A 10 53.52 -3.43 -40.20
CA GLY A 10 53.61 -1.99 -40.54
C GLY A 10 53.59 -1.09 -39.30
N TRP A 11 54.57 -0.19 -39.12
CA TRP A 11 54.73 0.74 -37.99
C TRP A 11 55.22 2.11 -38.51
N ILE A 12 54.84 3.21 -37.85
CA ILE A 12 55.68 4.39 -37.48
C ILE A 12 54.81 5.43 -36.74
N GLN A 13 55.43 6.19 -35.81
CA GLN A 13 54.91 7.38 -35.13
C GLN A 13 55.99 8.48 -35.20
N PRO A 14 55.67 9.79 -35.18
CA PRO A 14 55.60 10.50 -33.87
C PRO A 14 54.75 11.80 -33.77
N ARG A 15 54.38 12.17 -32.52
CA ARG A 15 54.45 13.49 -31.79
C ARG A 15 54.31 14.86 -32.54
N TRP A 16 53.76 15.97 -31.99
CA TRP A 16 53.22 16.33 -30.65
C TRP A 16 52.50 17.72 -30.63
N SER A 17 51.43 17.90 -29.80
CA SER A 17 51.02 19.14 -29.07
C SER A 17 50.56 20.42 -29.83
N TRP A 18 49.83 21.44 -29.31
CA TRP A 18 49.41 21.91 -27.95
C TRP A 18 48.07 22.73 -27.99
N LEU A 19 47.40 22.94 -26.84
CA LEU A 19 46.37 23.99 -26.50
C LEU A 19 44.96 23.91 -27.18
N SER A 20 43.82 24.36 -26.60
CA SER A 20 43.50 24.91 -25.25
C SER A 20 42.00 24.84 -24.82
N THR A 21 41.74 24.45 -23.56
CA THR A 21 40.74 24.96 -22.56
C THR A 21 39.19 25.05 -22.77
N SER A 22 38.49 24.64 -21.68
CA SER A 22 37.34 25.28 -20.95
C SER A 22 35.83 25.04 -21.27
N VAL A 23 35.18 24.45 -20.25
CA VAL A 23 33.77 24.48 -19.71
C VAL A 23 33.26 25.94 -19.46
N PRO A 24 31.95 26.34 -19.59
CA PRO A 24 30.75 25.99 -18.77
C PRO A 24 29.43 25.72 -19.56
N LEU A 25 28.22 25.36 -19.06
CA LEU A 25 27.44 25.41 -17.79
C LEU A 25 26.45 26.60 -17.58
N LEU A 26 25.19 26.26 -17.18
CA LEU A 26 24.07 27.03 -16.54
C LEU A 26 23.15 28.05 -17.29
N TRP A 27 21.87 27.62 -17.48
CA TRP A 27 20.56 28.20 -17.03
C TRP A 27 19.91 29.54 -17.54
N LEU A 28 18.56 29.48 -17.59
CA LEU A 28 17.49 30.51 -17.37
C LEU A 28 16.90 31.45 -18.48
N ALA A 29 15.56 31.36 -18.60
CA ALA A 29 14.54 32.45 -18.59
C ALA A 29 13.76 32.90 -19.86
N ILE A 30 12.49 32.43 -19.96
CA ILE A 30 11.20 33.19 -20.11
C ILE A 30 10.89 34.02 -21.39
N ALA A 31 9.72 33.70 -21.98
CA ALA A 31 8.87 34.47 -22.93
C ALA A 31 9.43 34.85 -24.34
N GLY A 32 8.61 35.06 -25.39
CA GLY A 32 7.16 34.84 -25.56
C GLY A 32 6.56 35.49 -26.83
N ALA A 33 5.35 35.04 -27.22
CA ALA A 33 4.41 35.62 -28.20
C ALA A 33 4.61 35.48 -29.74
N ALA A 34 3.45 35.50 -30.43
CA ALA A 34 3.18 36.01 -31.80
C ALA A 34 3.44 35.18 -33.09
N ALA A 35 2.55 34.21 -33.33
CA ALA A 35 1.71 34.13 -34.55
C ALA A 35 2.40 33.78 -35.92
N PRO A 36 1.71 33.72 -37.10
CA PRO A 36 1.86 32.55 -37.97
C PRO A 36 2.44 32.83 -39.38
N ILE A 37 2.78 31.76 -40.10
CA ILE A 37 3.14 31.80 -41.53
C ILE A 37 2.35 30.71 -42.27
N GLU A 38 1.51 31.13 -43.22
CA GLU A 38 0.96 30.26 -44.25
C GLU A 38 2.04 29.96 -45.30
N PHE A 39 2.01 28.77 -45.91
CA PHE A 39 2.61 28.57 -47.23
C PHE A 39 1.63 27.83 -48.14
N GLN A 40 1.21 28.51 -49.20
CA GLN A 40 0.42 27.93 -50.28
C GLN A 40 1.28 27.03 -51.16
N GLY A 41 0.65 26.05 -51.81
CA GLY A 41 1.34 25.01 -52.56
C GLY A 41 1.98 25.46 -53.88
N ALA A 42 2.73 24.54 -54.49
CA ALA A 42 3.19 24.63 -55.87
C ALA A 42 2.69 23.41 -56.64
N GLU A 43 1.98 23.64 -57.75
CA GLU A 43 1.51 22.58 -58.64
C GLU A 43 2.64 22.05 -59.53
N LEU A 44 2.50 20.81 -60.00
CA LEU A 44 3.17 20.32 -61.21
C LEU A 44 2.18 19.54 -62.09
N GLY A 45 1.89 20.09 -63.27
CA GLY A 45 1.34 19.31 -64.40
C GLY A 45 2.41 18.43 -65.06
N ILE A 46 2.20 17.85 -66.25
CA ILE A 46 1.21 18.20 -67.29
C ILE A 46 0.88 16.95 -68.14
N ALA A 47 -0.36 16.86 -68.63
CA ALA A 47 -0.85 16.04 -69.77
C ALA A 47 -0.81 14.49 -69.65
N GLY A 48 -1.73 13.73 -70.29
CA GLY A 48 -2.97 14.13 -71.00
C GLY A 48 -3.20 13.40 -72.34
N ALA A 49 -4.37 12.76 -72.50
CA ALA A 49 -4.92 12.27 -73.79
C ALA A 49 -6.42 11.95 -73.66
N ASP A 50 -7.19 12.12 -74.75
CA ASP A 50 -8.65 11.96 -74.79
C ASP A 50 -9.15 10.53 -75.12
N ALA A 51 -10.40 10.20 -74.77
CA ALA A 51 -11.44 9.82 -75.74
C ALA A 51 -12.85 9.60 -75.12
N ALA A 52 -13.87 10.04 -75.87
CA ALA A 52 -15.31 10.07 -75.57
C ALA A 52 -16.02 8.71 -75.28
N GLY A 53 -17.25 8.75 -74.70
CA GLY A 53 -18.03 7.52 -74.47
C GLY A 53 -19.47 7.56 -73.90
N VAL A 54 -20.29 8.58 -74.19
CA VAL A 54 -21.79 8.59 -74.19
C VAL A 54 -22.55 7.49 -73.39
N ASN A 55 -23.31 7.85 -72.35
CA ASN A 55 -24.77 8.03 -72.50
C ASN A 55 -25.44 8.78 -71.31
N GLN A 56 -26.62 9.38 -71.56
CA GLN A 56 -27.50 10.01 -70.55
C GLN A 56 -28.99 9.71 -70.88
N GLN A 57 -29.87 10.11 -69.96
CA GLN A 57 -31.33 10.31 -70.11
C GLN A 57 -32.24 9.07 -70.05
N SER A 58 -33.09 9.06 -69.04
CA SER A 58 -34.50 9.43 -69.24
C SER A 58 -35.00 10.18 -68.00
N ALA A 59 -36.11 10.93 -68.11
CA ALA A 59 -36.52 11.89 -67.08
C ALA A 59 -37.98 11.72 -66.64
N ALA A 60 -38.21 12.08 -65.37
CA ALA A 60 -39.44 12.51 -64.70
C ALA A 60 -40.81 12.21 -65.35
N LYS A 61 -41.68 11.57 -64.55
CA LYS A 61 -43.09 11.96 -64.48
C LYS A 61 -43.57 11.91 -63.03
N ALA A 62 -44.41 12.87 -62.63
CA ALA A 62 -44.93 12.99 -61.28
C ALA A 62 -46.45 13.13 -61.32
N GLU A 63 -47.14 12.44 -60.41
CA GLU A 63 -48.55 12.66 -60.05
C GLU A 63 -48.65 12.63 -58.52
N THR A 64 -49.57 13.42 -57.96
CA THR A 64 -49.59 13.76 -56.52
C THR A 64 -50.96 13.49 -55.91
N SER A 65 -50.99 12.91 -54.69
CA SER A 65 -52.08 13.18 -53.73
C SER A 65 -51.71 12.86 -52.27
N ASN A 66 -51.75 13.91 -51.45
CA ASN A 66 -52.25 13.99 -50.08
C ASN A 66 -51.69 13.09 -48.94
N SER A 67 -50.75 13.69 -48.22
CA SER A 67 -50.83 14.00 -46.78
C SER A 67 -50.88 12.88 -45.71
N SER A 68 -49.85 12.82 -44.87
CA SER A 68 -49.87 13.46 -43.53
C SER A 68 -48.49 13.42 -42.85
N GLY A 69 -48.29 14.17 -41.76
CA GLY A 69 -47.16 14.01 -40.84
C GLY A 69 -45.80 14.55 -41.30
N SER A 70 -45.47 15.80 -40.96
CA SER A 70 -44.08 16.28 -40.97
C SER A 70 -43.26 15.46 -39.97
N ASN A 71 -42.12 14.92 -40.39
CA ASN A 71 -41.22 14.16 -39.52
C ASN A 71 -39.76 14.45 -39.90
N ASN A 72 -39.21 15.53 -39.35
CA ASN A 72 -37.88 16.05 -39.69
C ASN A 72 -36.78 15.24 -38.97
N ARG A 73 -36.63 13.97 -39.35
CA ARG A 73 -35.78 12.97 -38.66
C ARG A 73 -34.30 13.12 -39.05
N PRO A 74 -33.36 13.10 -38.08
CA PRO A 74 -31.95 12.85 -38.37
C PRO A 74 -31.77 11.50 -39.08
N ALA A 75 -30.92 11.45 -40.11
CA ALA A 75 -30.68 10.22 -40.86
C ALA A 75 -30.04 9.15 -39.96
N GLY A 76 -30.52 7.89 -40.07
CA GLY A 76 -29.95 6.71 -39.41
C GLY A 76 -30.62 6.27 -38.10
N LEU A 77 -31.50 7.08 -37.49
CA LEU A 77 -32.18 6.72 -36.24
C LEU A 77 -33.41 5.81 -36.47
N ARG A 78 -33.61 4.83 -35.58
CA ARG A 78 -34.84 4.01 -35.56
C ARG A 78 -35.99 4.78 -34.90
N PRO A 79 -37.26 4.56 -35.26
CA PRO A 79 -38.39 5.21 -34.58
C PRO A 79 -38.54 4.72 -33.14
N PHE A 80 -38.71 5.64 -32.18
CA PHE A 80 -38.63 5.31 -30.75
C PHE A 80 -39.65 4.23 -30.32
N ALA A 81 -40.93 4.41 -30.69
CA ALA A 81 -42.00 3.47 -30.34
C ALA A 81 -41.82 2.07 -30.97
N GLU A 82 -41.23 1.98 -32.17
CA GLU A 82 -40.87 0.71 -32.81
C GLU A 82 -39.63 0.09 -32.15
N THR A 83 -38.72 0.93 -31.63
CA THR A 83 -37.47 0.49 -30.99
C THR A 83 -37.72 -0.15 -29.64
N ILE A 84 -38.64 0.40 -28.83
CA ILE A 84 -38.99 -0.14 -27.49
C ILE A 84 -40.15 -1.16 -27.53
N GLN A 85 -40.61 -1.57 -28.73
CA GLN A 85 -41.82 -2.39 -28.85
C GLN A 85 -41.61 -3.79 -28.26
N GLY A 86 -42.40 -4.14 -27.24
CA GLY A 86 -42.32 -5.43 -26.56
C GLY A 86 -41.27 -5.49 -25.44
N MET A 87 -40.46 -4.44 -25.26
CA MET A 87 -39.52 -4.35 -24.14
C MET A 87 -40.27 -4.07 -22.83
N GLU A 88 -39.76 -4.65 -21.76
CA GLU A 88 -40.17 -4.33 -20.40
C GLU A 88 -39.65 -2.95 -20.00
N LYS A 89 -40.46 -2.15 -19.29
CA LYS A 89 -40.10 -0.80 -18.85
C LYS A 89 -39.89 -0.77 -17.35
N ILE A 90 -38.70 -0.36 -16.91
CA ILE A 90 -38.35 -0.22 -15.49
C ILE A 90 -38.13 1.27 -15.22
N GLU A 91 -38.91 1.85 -14.30
CA GLU A 91 -38.82 3.27 -13.92
C GLU A 91 -37.93 3.45 -12.70
N GLY A 92 -37.34 4.63 -12.56
CA GLY A 92 -36.44 5.04 -11.48
C GLY A 92 -35.66 6.28 -11.90
N LEU A 93 -34.41 6.40 -11.44
CA LEU A 93 -33.50 7.50 -11.72
C LEU A 93 -33.43 7.79 -13.24
N PHE A 94 -33.12 6.75 -14.01
CA PHE A 94 -33.34 6.72 -15.44
C PHE A 94 -34.46 5.76 -15.78
N THR A 95 -35.15 5.98 -16.89
CA THR A 95 -36.09 4.99 -17.41
C THR A 95 -35.30 3.95 -18.20
N LEU A 96 -35.43 2.67 -17.86
CA LEU A 96 -34.81 1.56 -18.58
C LEU A 96 -35.84 0.85 -19.48
N TYR A 97 -35.35 0.29 -20.59
CA TYR A 97 -36.10 -0.66 -21.42
C TYR A 97 -35.29 -1.95 -21.58
N ARG A 98 -35.87 -3.09 -21.19
CA ARG A 98 -35.24 -4.41 -21.23
C ARG A 98 -35.81 -5.26 -22.38
N ASP A 99 -34.94 -5.66 -23.30
CA ASP A 99 -35.22 -6.57 -24.40
C ASP A 99 -35.03 -8.02 -23.93
N THR A 100 -36.10 -8.65 -23.45
CA THR A 100 -36.06 -10.00 -22.86
C THR A 100 -35.74 -11.10 -23.88
N ASP A 101 -35.96 -10.85 -25.18
CA ASP A 101 -35.57 -11.79 -26.26
C ASP A 101 -34.06 -11.76 -26.56
N LYS A 102 -33.36 -10.66 -26.24
CA LYS A 102 -31.93 -10.45 -26.54
C LYS A 102 -31.03 -10.27 -25.31
N GLY A 103 -31.61 -10.18 -24.11
CA GLY A 103 -30.89 -9.83 -22.89
C GLY A 103 -30.27 -8.42 -22.92
N THR A 104 -30.78 -7.51 -23.76
CA THR A 104 -30.20 -6.17 -23.96
C THR A 104 -30.93 -5.12 -23.14
N LEU A 105 -30.19 -4.29 -22.42
CA LEU A 105 -30.69 -3.23 -21.57
C LEU A 105 -30.43 -1.87 -22.23
N TYR A 106 -31.46 -1.03 -22.33
CA TYR A 106 -31.38 0.30 -22.92
C TYR A 106 -31.68 1.39 -21.89
N LEU A 107 -30.84 2.44 -21.85
CA LEU A 107 -31.00 3.60 -20.97
C LEU A 107 -31.70 4.73 -21.73
N ALA A 108 -32.80 5.25 -21.18
CA ALA A 108 -33.51 6.41 -21.71
C ALA A 108 -33.22 7.67 -20.89
N ILE A 109 -32.52 8.62 -21.52
CA ILE A 109 -31.98 9.83 -20.88
C ILE A 109 -32.85 11.03 -21.28
N LYS A 110 -33.46 11.69 -20.28
CA LYS A 110 -34.29 12.89 -20.46
C LYS A 110 -33.38 14.12 -20.70
N PRO A 111 -33.80 15.17 -21.44
CA PRO A 111 -32.95 16.34 -21.69
C PRO A 111 -32.39 17.02 -20.43
N GLN A 112 -33.14 16.99 -19.32
CA GLN A 112 -32.78 17.54 -18.01
C GLN A 112 -31.69 16.72 -17.28
N GLN A 113 -31.39 15.50 -17.75
CA GLN A 113 -30.38 14.62 -17.17
C GLN A 113 -29.00 14.77 -17.84
N LEU A 114 -28.93 15.54 -18.94
CA LEU A 114 -27.70 15.79 -19.69
C LEU A 114 -26.84 16.88 -19.02
N ASN A 115 -25.51 16.71 -19.01
CA ASN A 115 -24.53 17.57 -18.34
C ASN A 115 -24.73 17.69 -16.81
N ARG A 116 -25.54 16.81 -16.21
CA ARG A 116 -25.68 16.67 -14.76
C ARG A 116 -24.66 15.66 -14.25
N ASN A 117 -24.13 15.92 -13.05
CA ASN A 117 -23.22 15.03 -12.34
C ASN A 117 -23.97 13.83 -11.75
N TYR A 118 -23.44 12.64 -11.95
CA TYR A 118 -23.79 11.41 -11.25
C TYR A 118 -22.52 10.75 -10.73
N LEU A 119 -22.59 10.05 -9.60
CA LEU A 119 -21.51 9.20 -9.12
C LEU A 119 -21.73 7.78 -9.65
N LEU A 120 -20.75 7.25 -10.38
CA LEU A 120 -20.70 5.85 -10.80
C LEU A 120 -19.61 5.15 -9.98
N VAL A 121 -19.96 4.10 -9.26
CA VAL A 121 -19.01 3.26 -8.50
C VAL A 121 -19.10 1.82 -8.98
N ALA A 122 -17.95 1.16 -9.08
CA ALA A 122 -17.84 -0.26 -9.41
C ALA A 122 -17.16 -1.04 -8.28
N THR A 123 -17.77 -2.16 -7.90
CA THR A 123 -17.35 -3.04 -6.80
C THR A 123 -17.40 -4.50 -7.28
N LEU A 124 -16.46 -5.35 -6.85
CA LEU A 124 -16.52 -6.79 -7.14
C LEU A 124 -17.60 -7.43 -6.27
N ASP A 125 -18.66 -7.99 -6.88
CA ASP A 125 -19.63 -8.81 -6.14
C ASP A 125 -19.08 -10.23 -5.96
N SER A 126 -18.39 -10.77 -6.98
CA SER A 126 -17.68 -12.05 -6.88
C SER A 126 -16.17 -11.90 -7.12
N GLY A 127 -15.36 -12.63 -6.37
CA GLY A 127 -13.93 -12.81 -6.63
C GLY A 127 -13.57 -14.25 -7.03
N ILE A 128 -12.28 -14.47 -7.32
CA ILE A 128 -11.67 -15.81 -7.39
C ILE A 128 -10.87 -16.15 -6.11
N GLY A 129 -10.58 -15.17 -5.26
CA GLY A 129 -9.90 -15.40 -3.97
C GLY A 129 -8.38 -15.29 -4.01
N GLU A 130 -7.78 -14.77 -5.08
CA GLU A 130 -6.36 -14.43 -5.17
C GLU A 130 -6.13 -13.17 -6.02
N ALA A 131 -4.88 -12.68 -6.08
CA ALA A 131 -4.43 -11.64 -7.02
C ALA A 131 -5.21 -10.30 -7.03
N GLY A 132 -5.86 -9.90 -5.92
CA GLY A 132 -6.67 -8.67 -5.87
C GLY A 132 -8.10 -8.83 -6.39
N LEU A 133 -8.51 -10.05 -6.72
CA LEU A 133 -9.81 -10.38 -7.30
C LEU A 133 -10.67 -11.07 -6.23
N PHE A 134 -11.16 -10.28 -5.28
CA PHE A 134 -11.90 -10.72 -4.07
C PHE A 134 -13.34 -10.17 -4.06
N SER A 135 -14.25 -10.79 -3.32
CA SER A 135 -15.64 -10.30 -3.18
C SER A 135 -15.69 -9.08 -2.25
N GLY A 136 -16.63 -8.18 -2.49
CA GLY A 136 -16.82 -6.92 -1.75
C GLY A 136 -15.81 -5.81 -2.08
N TRP A 137 -14.73 -6.11 -2.80
CA TRP A 137 -13.63 -5.16 -3.00
C TRP A 137 -14.01 -3.99 -3.93
N PRO A 138 -13.71 -2.73 -3.55
CA PRO A 138 -13.92 -1.58 -4.40
C PRO A 138 -12.97 -1.62 -5.61
N ILE A 139 -13.49 -1.34 -6.81
CA ILE A 139 -12.68 -1.34 -8.03
C ILE A 139 -12.27 0.09 -8.39
N ASN A 140 -13.25 0.98 -8.53
CA ASN A 140 -13.05 2.40 -8.82
C ASN A 140 -14.36 3.20 -8.66
N ASP A 141 -14.26 4.49 -8.36
CA ASP A 141 -15.36 5.46 -8.44
C ASP A 141 -15.08 6.58 -9.45
N ALA A 142 -16.14 7.11 -10.06
CA ALA A 142 -16.06 8.12 -11.10
C ALA A 142 -17.23 9.09 -11.07
N LEU A 143 -16.92 10.39 -11.01
CA LEU A 143 -17.90 11.44 -11.30
C LEU A 143 -18.14 11.51 -12.81
N ILE A 144 -19.36 11.24 -13.27
CA ILE A 144 -19.70 11.19 -14.69
C ILE A 144 -20.81 12.16 -15.10
N GLN A 145 -20.81 12.53 -16.38
CA GLN A 145 -21.86 13.29 -17.07
C GLN A 145 -22.17 12.68 -18.44
N PHE A 146 -23.45 12.72 -18.83
CA PHE A 146 -23.90 12.40 -20.19
C PHE A 146 -24.00 13.68 -21.04
N LYS A 147 -23.18 13.81 -22.09
CA LYS A 147 -23.00 15.04 -22.88
C LYS A 147 -23.39 14.80 -24.34
N ARG A 148 -24.54 15.32 -24.79
CA ARG A 148 -25.03 15.17 -26.19
C ARG A 148 -24.17 16.00 -27.13
N VAL A 149 -23.67 15.39 -28.20
CA VAL A 149 -22.80 16.04 -29.21
C VAL A 149 -23.38 15.85 -30.63
N PRO A 150 -22.82 16.49 -31.67
CA PRO A 150 -23.29 16.30 -33.05
C PRO A 150 -23.20 14.84 -33.55
N ASN A 151 -23.82 14.59 -34.71
CA ASN A 151 -23.80 13.28 -35.40
C ASN A 151 -24.45 12.13 -34.59
N ASN A 152 -25.50 12.41 -33.81
CA ASN A 152 -26.25 11.43 -33.01
C ASN A 152 -25.37 10.64 -32.01
N LYS A 153 -24.37 11.32 -31.42
CA LYS A 153 -23.49 10.77 -30.40
C LYS A 153 -23.77 11.34 -29.01
N LEU A 154 -23.50 10.54 -27.99
CA LEU A 154 -23.53 10.91 -26.59
C LEU A 154 -22.16 10.59 -25.98
N HIS A 155 -21.46 11.59 -25.45
CA HIS A 155 -20.21 11.34 -24.74
C HIS A 155 -20.50 11.01 -23.27
N LEU A 156 -19.84 9.99 -22.74
CA LEU A 156 -19.64 9.80 -21.31
C LEU A 156 -18.40 10.59 -20.89
N VAL A 157 -18.54 11.46 -19.90
CA VAL A 157 -17.53 12.50 -19.60
C VAL A 157 -17.27 12.57 -18.09
N VAL A 158 -16.00 12.54 -17.70
CA VAL A 158 -15.55 12.91 -16.34
C VAL A 158 -15.19 14.40 -16.36
N PRO A 159 -15.95 15.27 -15.67
CA PRO A 159 -15.73 16.72 -15.71
C PRO A 159 -14.46 17.12 -14.95
N ASN A 160 -13.77 18.17 -15.40
CA ASN A 160 -12.53 18.59 -14.73
C ASN A 160 -12.81 19.35 -13.42
N ILE A 161 -12.73 18.62 -12.31
CA ILE A 161 -12.97 19.14 -10.96
C ILE A 161 -11.68 19.40 -10.16
N TYR A 162 -10.48 19.24 -10.73
CA TYR A 162 -9.24 19.56 -10.02
C TYR A 162 -8.92 21.05 -10.00
N PHE A 163 -9.47 21.81 -10.94
CA PHE A 163 -9.31 23.27 -11.03
C PHE A 163 -10.68 23.92 -10.93
N ARG A 164 -10.95 24.69 -9.86
CA ARG A 164 -12.28 25.28 -9.60
C ARG A 164 -12.19 26.78 -9.38
N ASN A 165 -13.13 27.51 -9.94
CA ASN A 165 -13.39 28.88 -9.52
C ASN A 165 -14.21 28.91 -8.20
N GLN A 166 -13.85 29.80 -7.27
CA GLN A 166 -14.62 30.11 -6.05
C GLN A 166 -15.08 31.58 -5.97
N SER A 167 -14.95 32.34 -7.06
CA SER A 167 -15.16 33.78 -7.06
C SER A 167 -16.17 34.20 -8.13
N ASP A 168 -17.14 35.03 -7.76
CA ASP A 168 -18.23 35.51 -8.65
C ASP A 168 -17.75 36.51 -9.73
N LEU A 169 -16.44 36.66 -9.95
CA LEU A 169 -15.89 37.56 -10.95
C LEU A 169 -16.31 37.13 -12.38
N PRO A 170 -16.94 38.03 -13.17
CA PRO A 170 -17.43 37.70 -14.49
C PRO A 170 -16.38 37.07 -15.41
N GLY A 171 -16.71 35.92 -15.96
CA GLY A 171 -15.87 35.20 -16.92
C GLY A 171 -14.88 34.19 -16.32
N GLN A 172 -14.71 34.09 -14.99
CA GLN A 172 -13.79 33.09 -14.41
C GLN A 172 -14.25 31.64 -14.61
N GLN A 173 -15.56 31.35 -14.62
CA GLN A 173 -16.07 30.04 -15.04
C GLN A 173 -15.69 29.73 -16.51
N ALA A 174 -15.95 30.67 -17.42
CA ALA A 174 -15.60 30.52 -18.83
C ALA A 174 -14.08 30.49 -19.09
N LEU A 175 -13.25 30.89 -18.12
CA LEU A 175 -11.80 30.67 -18.12
C LEU A 175 -11.48 29.23 -17.71
N GLN A 176 -12.07 28.73 -16.60
CA GLN A 176 -11.92 27.34 -16.16
C GLN A 176 -12.25 26.35 -17.29
N GLU A 177 -13.43 26.49 -17.90
CA GLU A 177 -13.94 25.67 -19.01
C GLU A 177 -13.07 25.71 -20.29
N ARG A 178 -12.20 26.73 -20.44
CA ARG A 178 -11.30 26.90 -21.59
C ARG A 178 -9.84 26.53 -21.28
N SER A 179 -9.43 26.60 -20.02
CA SER A 179 -8.08 26.27 -19.57
C SER A 179 -7.93 24.80 -19.18
N TYR A 180 -9.02 24.14 -18.78
CA TYR A 180 -9.00 22.76 -18.29
C TYR A 180 -10.14 21.97 -18.94
N SER A 181 -9.77 20.97 -19.75
CA SER A 181 -10.75 20.12 -20.44
C SER A 181 -11.26 19.00 -19.55
N ASP A 182 -12.54 18.67 -19.70
CA ASP A 182 -13.12 17.40 -19.25
C ASP A 182 -12.44 16.20 -19.95
N SER A 183 -12.49 15.02 -19.34
CA SER A 183 -12.05 13.76 -19.96
C SER A 183 -13.24 13.02 -20.57
N VAL A 184 -13.14 12.61 -21.84
CA VAL A 184 -14.16 11.78 -22.50
C VAL A 184 -13.76 10.32 -22.36
N LEU A 185 -14.63 9.50 -21.73
CA LEU A 185 -14.41 8.06 -21.57
C LEU A 185 -14.85 7.28 -22.81
N SER A 186 -16.09 7.50 -23.27
CA SER A 186 -16.61 6.89 -24.50
C SER A 186 -17.55 7.84 -25.27
N ALA A 187 -17.78 7.55 -26.55
CA ALA A 187 -18.65 8.25 -27.48
C ALA A 187 -19.75 7.30 -28.00
N LEU A 188 -20.80 7.13 -27.19
CA LEU A 188 -21.90 6.19 -27.38
C LEU A 188 -22.83 6.60 -28.53
N ASN A 189 -23.45 5.60 -29.18
CA ASN A 189 -24.43 5.83 -30.25
C ASN A 189 -25.82 6.09 -29.66
N ILE A 190 -26.48 7.16 -30.09
CA ILE A 190 -27.91 7.34 -29.84
C ILE A 190 -28.66 6.48 -30.86
N ILE A 191 -29.40 5.46 -30.39
CA ILE A 191 -30.11 4.48 -31.24
C ILE A 191 -31.45 5.06 -31.71
N SER A 192 -32.12 5.79 -30.84
CA SER A 192 -33.37 6.48 -31.12
C SER A 192 -33.50 7.76 -30.29
N ILE A 193 -34.38 8.66 -30.74
CA ILE A 193 -34.78 9.86 -30.02
C ILE A 193 -36.31 9.89 -30.03
N GLN A 194 -36.92 10.05 -28.86
CA GLN A 194 -38.36 10.20 -28.77
C GLN A 194 -38.78 11.56 -29.37
N PRO A 195 -39.73 11.58 -30.33
CA PRO A 195 -40.32 12.83 -30.80
C PRO A 195 -40.96 13.61 -29.65
N GLU A 196 -41.04 14.93 -29.78
CA GLU A 196 -41.68 15.86 -28.83
C GLU A 196 -40.96 16.04 -27.47
N THR A 197 -40.45 14.97 -26.87
CA THR A 197 -39.77 15.00 -25.54
C THR A 197 -38.25 15.07 -25.60
N GLU A 198 -37.64 14.82 -26.77
CA GLU A 198 -36.19 14.69 -26.98
C GLU A 198 -35.47 13.67 -26.09
N VAL A 199 -36.19 12.70 -25.50
CA VAL A 199 -35.57 11.60 -24.74
C VAL A 199 -34.66 10.77 -25.64
N LEU A 200 -33.40 10.59 -25.26
CA LEU A 200 -32.39 9.82 -26.00
C LEU A 200 -32.40 8.37 -25.54
N LEU A 201 -32.28 7.41 -26.45
CA LEU A 201 -32.11 5.99 -26.13
C LEU A 201 -30.70 5.51 -26.51
N ILE A 202 -29.96 4.95 -25.55
CA ILE A 202 -28.64 4.33 -25.75
C ILE A 202 -28.63 2.87 -25.27
N ASP A 203 -27.65 2.11 -25.74
CA ASP A 203 -27.39 0.73 -25.30
C ASP A 203 -26.56 0.75 -24.01
N LEU A 204 -27.14 0.25 -22.91
CA LEU A 204 -26.48 0.18 -21.60
C LEU A 204 -25.67 -1.10 -21.44
N SER A 205 -26.12 -2.20 -22.05
CA SER A 205 -25.33 -3.44 -22.11
C SER A 205 -24.03 -3.24 -22.88
N SER A 206 -24.04 -2.52 -24.01
CA SER A 206 -22.82 -2.15 -24.73
C SER A 206 -21.87 -1.36 -23.84
N LEU A 207 -22.40 -0.37 -23.10
CA LEU A 207 -21.63 0.50 -22.23
C LEU A 207 -20.90 -0.31 -21.15
N LEU A 208 -21.64 -1.06 -20.33
CA LEU A 208 -21.09 -1.83 -19.22
C LEU A 208 -20.10 -2.92 -19.67
N LEU A 209 -20.37 -3.58 -20.81
CA LEU A 209 -19.61 -4.77 -21.24
C LEU A 209 -18.45 -4.49 -22.21
N ASN A 210 -18.35 -3.28 -22.80
CA ASN A 210 -17.34 -2.97 -23.84
C ASN A 210 -16.67 -1.59 -23.70
N ASP A 211 -17.38 -0.58 -23.21
CA ASP A 211 -16.89 0.81 -23.16
C ASP A 211 -16.22 1.17 -21.81
N ASP A 212 -16.16 0.21 -20.88
CA ASP A 212 -15.53 0.27 -19.55
C ASP A 212 -15.76 1.59 -18.75
N PRO A 213 -17.02 1.90 -18.38
CA PRO A 213 -17.44 3.24 -17.95
C PRO A 213 -16.84 3.69 -16.60
N ALA A 214 -16.31 2.76 -15.81
CA ALA A 214 -15.62 3.03 -14.55
C ALA A 214 -14.13 2.63 -14.58
N GLY A 215 -13.59 2.22 -15.74
CA GLY A 215 -12.18 1.79 -15.86
C GLY A 215 -11.87 0.47 -15.12
N VAL A 216 -12.85 -0.42 -14.97
CA VAL A 216 -12.77 -1.72 -14.29
C VAL A 216 -11.68 -2.61 -14.91
N ILE A 217 -11.62 -2.70 -16.24
CA ILE A 217 -10.62 -3.55 -16.91
C ILE A 217 -9.22 -2.95 -16.75
N ALA A 218 -9.10 -1.63 -16.69
CA ALA A 218 -7.84 -0.95 -16.43
C ALA A 218 -7.38 -1.14 -14.96
N ALA A 219 -8.29 -0.98 -13.98
CA ALA A 219 -8.01 -1.15 -12.56
C ALA A 219 -7.62 -2.59 -12.21
N LEU A 220 -8.37 -3.57 -12.71
CA LEU A 220 -8.11 -5.00 -12.48
C LEU A 220 -6.95 -5.54 -13.33
N SER A 221 -6.43 -4.80 -14.31
CA SER A 221 -5.42 -5.28 -15.27
C SER A 221 -4.15 -5.88 -14.64
N TRP A 222 -3.74 -5.41 -13.45
CA TRP A 222 -2.62 -6.00 -12.71
C TRP A 222 -2.96 -7.40 -12.20
N GLY A 223 -4.11 -7.57 -11.57
CA GLY A 223 -4.59 -8.85 -11.04
C GLY A 223 -4.89 -9.86 -12.15
N LEU A 224 -5.52 -9.39 -13.25
CA LEU A 224 -5.88 -10.19 -14.42
C LEU A 224 -4.67 -10.75 -15.20
N GLY A 225 -3.46 -10.18 -15.04
CA GLY A 225 -2.22 -10.71 -15.61
C GLY A 225 -2.22 -10.81 -17.15
N SER A 226 -2.48 -12.02 -17.68
CA SER A 226 -2.54 -12.33 -19.11
C SER A 226 -3.93 -12.79 -19.60
N TYR A 227 -4.97 -12.67 -18.76
CA TYR A 227 -6.35 -12.86 -19.18
C TYR A 227 -6.92 -11.60 -19.83
N THR A 228 -7.79 -11.77 -20.82
CA THR A 228 -8.48 -10.67 -21.51
C THR A 228 -9.99 -10.86 -21.46
N LEU A 229 -10.73 -9.74 -21.45
CA LEU A 229 -12.19 -9.71 -21.43
C LEU A 229 -12.76 -10.41 -22.67
N ASN A 230 -13.68 -11.35 -22.46
CA ASN A 230 -14.33 -12.13 -23.50
C ASN A 230 -15.83 -11.79 -23.55
N ALA A 231 -16.20 -10.85 -24.41
CA ALA A 231 -17.58 -10.41 -24.62
C ALA A 231 -18.56 -11.51 -25.07
N SER A 232 -18.09 -12.70 -25.50
CA SER A 232 -18.98 -13.84 -25.78
C SER A 232 -19.44 -14.61 -24.52
N THR A 233 -18.82 -14.30 -23.37
CA THR A 233 -19.11 -14.86 -22.05
C THR A 233 -19.51 -13.80 -21.02
N SER A 234 -19.59 -12.53 -21.42
CA SER A 234 -19.99 -11.42 -20.53
C SER A 234 -21.45 -11.01 -20.78
N TYR A 235 -22.18 -10.69 -19.72
CA TYR A 235 -23.58 -10.24 -19.80
C TYR A 235 -23.97 -9.34 -18.62
N VAL A 236 -25.02 -8.55 -18.78
CA VAL A 236 -25.69 -7.86 -17.65
C VAL A 236 -26.67 -8.86 -17.05
N ASP A 237 -26.62 -9.08 -15.73
CA ASP A 237 -27.52 -10.03 -15.08
C ASP A 237 -28.95 -9.43 -15.03
N PRO A 238 -29.97 -10.13 -15.55
CA PRO A 238 -31.34 -9.59 -15.60
C PRO A 238 -32.02 -9.56 -14.23
N ASP A 239 -31.67 -10.45 -13.30
CA ASP A 239 -32.32 -10.56 -12.00
C ASP A 239 -31.66 -9.63 -10.96
N LYS A 240 -30.47 -9.09 -11.27
CA LYS A 240 -29.72 -8.09 -10.49
C LYS A 240 -29.86 -6.66 -11.06
N ILE A 241 -31.09 -6.22 -11.34
CA ILE A 241 -31.40 -4.85 -11.80
C ILE A 241 -32.35 -4.18 -10.81
N GLN A 242 -31.89 -3.14 -10.11
CA GLN A 242 -32.72 -2.38 -9.16
C GLN A 242 -32.65 -0.87 -9.45
N ASN A 243 -33.79 -0.24 -9.69
CA ASN A 243 -33.88 1.14 -10.19
C ASN A 243 -34.73 1.98 -9.24
N PHE A 244 -34.08 2.80 -8.44
CA PHE A 244 -34.71 3.64 -7.41
C PHE A 244 -34.79 5.10 -7.88
N PRO A 245 -35.54 5.99 -7.21
CA PRO A 245 -35.69 7.38 -7.66
C PRO A 245 -34.38 8.20 -7.75
N SER A 246 -33.34 7.81 -7.00
CA SER A 246 -32.08 8.57 -6.84
C SER A 246 -30.81 7.76 -7.16
N ASN A 247 -30.93 6.43 -7.33
CA ASN A 247 -29.83 5.53 -7.67
C ASN A 247 -30.30 4.35 -8.52
N LEU A 248 -29.38 3.78 -9.29
CA LEU A 248 -29.58 2.65 -10.20
C LEU A 248 -28.46 1.64 -9.97
N GLU A 249 -28.85 0.45 -9.53
CA GLU A 249 -27.98 -0.65 -9.15
C GLU A 249 -28.06 -1.76 -10.21
N LEU A 250 -26.91 -2.21 -10.70
CA LEU A 250 -26.79 -3.12 -11.84
C LEU A 250 -25.60 -4.07 -11.66
N GLU A 251 -25.80 -5.39 -11.79
CA GLU A 251 -24.68 -6.32 -11.88
C GLU A 251 -24.36 -6.71 -13.33
N SER A 252 -23.07 -6.81 -13.65
CA SER A 252 -22.57 -7.40 -14.90
C SER A 252 -21.58 -8.51 -14.62
N VAL A 253 -21.84 -9.69 -15.18
CA VAL A 253 -20.92 -10.82 -15.16
C VAL A 253 -19.94 -10.62 -16.31
N LEU A 254 -18.68 -10.33 -16.00
CA LEU A 254 -17.59 -10.15 -16.96
C LEU A 254 -16.83 -11.47 -17.10
N GLY A 255 -16.93 -12.12 -18.26
CA GLY A 255 -16.17 -13.33 -18.58
C GLY A 255 -14.77 -13.01 -19.13
N PHE A 256 -13.76 -13.77 -18.69
CA PHE A 256 -12.36 -13.61 -19.07
C PHE A 256 -11.80 -14.89 -19.69
N SER A 257 -10.87 -14.76 -20.64
CA SER A 257 -10.18 -15.89 -21.27
C SER A 257 -8.72 -15.57 -21.60
N GLY A 258 -7.86 -16.59 -21.64
CA GLY A 258 -6.42 -16.42 -21.86
C GLY A 258 -5.60 -17.25 -20.86
N GLY A 259 -4.58 -16.64 -20.26
CA GLY A 259 -3.82 -17.20 -19.14
C GLY A 259 -2.78 -18.28 -19.48
N GLY A 260 -3.21 -19.35 -20.17
CA GLY A 260 -2.57 -20.67 -20.13
C GLY A 260 -1.17 -20.88 -20.74
N ASP A 261 -0.54 -19.88 -21.37
CA ASP A 261 0.71 -20.07 -22.14
C ASP A 261 2.02 -19.89 -21.34
N GLY A 262 1.94 -19.66 -20.01
CA GLY A 262 3.09 -19.34 -19.15
C GLY A 262 3.70 -20.54 -18.40
N PHE A 263 4.89 -21.01 -18.81
CA PHE A 263 5.60 -22.11 -18.09
C PHE A 263 6.00 -21.80 -16.64
N LEU A 264 6.13 -20.52 -16.26
CA LEU A 264 6.39 -20.07 -14.88
C LEU A 264 5.24 -19.26 -14.26
N PHE A 265 4.19 -19.02 -15.04
CA PHE A 265 2.92 -18.42 -14.61
C PHE A 265 1.82 -19.28 -15.21
N SER A 266 1.61 -20.46 -14.61
CA SER A 266 0.31 -21.13 -14.77
C SER A 266 -0.78 -20.20 -14.24
N GLY A 267 -2.00 -20.34 -14.77
CA GLY A 267 -3.13 -19.50 -14.39
C GLY A 267 -3.48 -19.61 -12.90
N PHE A 268 -4.45 -18.79 -12.48
CA PHE A 268 -4.88 -18.67 -11.07
C PHE A 268 -5.09 -20.02 -10.40
N THR A 269 -4.62 -20.12 -9.16
CA THR A 269 -4.56 -21.33 -8.34
C THR A 269 -5.96 -21.80 -7.91
N SER A 270 -6.85 -20.84 -7.69
CA SER A 270 -8.24 -20.99 -7.26
C SER A 270 -9.20 -21.50 -8.35
N ILE A 271 -8.91 -21.24 -9.63
CA ILE A 271 -9.87 -21.53 -10.71
C ILE A 271 -9.73 -22.97 -11.23
N PRO A 272 -10.85 -23.68 -11.48
CA PRO A 272 -10.80 -25.10 -11.87
C PRO A 272 -10.32 -25.35 -13.31
N ASP A 273 -10.26 -24.32 -14.15
CA ASP A 273 -9.77 -24.41 -15.53
C ASP A 273 -9.05 -23.11 -15.93
N ALA A 274 -7.74 -23.20 -16.17
CA ALA A 274 -6.90 -22.04 -16.45
C ALA A 274 -7.21 -21.32 -17.77
N ARG A 275 -8.16 -21.78 -18.59
CA ARG A 275 -8.54 -21.14 -19.87
C ARG A 275 -9.43 -19.90 -19.70
N GLY A 276 -10.14 -19.76 -18.58
CA GLY A 276 -11.04 -18.64 -18.34
C GLY A 276 -11.92 -18.79 -17.10
N PHE A 277 -12.49 -17.67 -16.66
CA PHE A 277 -13.34 -17.52 -15.46
C PHE A 277 -14.27 -16.32 -15.65
N SER A 278 -15.06 -15.95 -14.65
CA SER A 278 -15.92 -14.76 -14.68
C SER A 278 -15.92 -14.02 -13.35
N LEU A 279 -16.15 -12.70 -13.39
CA LEU A 279 -16.32 -11.84 -12.21
C LEU A 279 -17.67 -11.09 -12.32
N GLY A 280 -18.53 -11.21 -11.32
CA GLY A 280 -19.65 -10.31 -11.10
C GLY A 280 -19.15 -8.94 -10.62
N VAL A 281 -19.50 -7.89 -11.35
CA VAL A 281 -19.19 -6.50 -11.03
C VAL A 281 -20.50 -5.75 -10.79
N HIS A 282 -20.66 -5.24 -9.58
CA HIS A 282 -21.78 -4.38 -9.20
C HIS A 282 -21.48 -2.94 -9.57
N TYR A 283 -22.43 -2.25 -10.19
CA TYR A 283 -22.37 -0.85 -10.55
C TYR A 283 -23.49 -0.07 -9.84
N SER A 284 -23.10 0.87 -8.98
CA SER A 284 -23.98 1.87 -8.34
C SER A 284 -23.90 3.17 -9.15
N LEU A 285 -25.02 3.63 -9.72
CA LEU A 285 -25.12 4.93 -10.40
C LEU A 285 -26.12 5.84 -9.69
N SER A 286 -25.65 6.90 -9.01
CA SER A 286 -26.46 7.76 -8.14
C SER A 286 -26.39 9.26 -8.46
N GLU A 287 -27.41 10.00 -8.03
CA GLU A 287 -27.34 11.47 -7.97
C GLU A 287 -26.51 11.92 -6.76
N LEU A 288 -25.60 12.87 -6.94
CA LEU A 288 -24.95 13.52 -5.81
C LEU A 288 -25.97 14.39 -5.02
N PRO A 289 -25.98 14.34 -3.68
CA PRO A 289 -26.70 15.30 -2.86
C PRO A 289 -26.30 16.74 -3.22
N THR A 290 -27.30 17.62 -3.34
CA THR A 290 -27.09 19.04 -3.64
C THR A 290 -28.09 19.88 -2.84
N GLY A 291 -27.60 20.91 -2.14
CA GLY A 291 -28.45 21.78 -1.31
C GLY A 291 -28.96 21.16 0.00
N ASN A 292 -28.39 20.03 0.42
CA ASN A 292 -28.65 19.34 1.70
C ASN A 292 -28.25 20.15 2.96
N GLY A 293 -27.45 21.21 2.81
CA GLY A 293 -26.99 22.07 3.90
C GLY A 293 -25.55 21.80 4.37
N TYR A 294 -24.94 20.68 3.94
CA TYR A 294 -23.61 20.28 4.39
C TYR A 294 -22.55 21.37 4.19
N GLN A 295 -21.77 21.62 5.25
CA GLN A 295 -20.64 22.54 5.22
C GLN A 295 -19.31 21.78 5.19
N PRO A 296 -18.48 21.92 4.15
CA PRO A 296 -17.12 21.39 4.13
C PRO A 296 -16.27 21.94 5.27
N ARG A 297 -15.48 21.11 5.96
CA ARG A 297 -14.51 21.58 6.96
C ARG A 297 -13.10 21.62 6.37
N LEU A 298 -12.35 22.69 6.63
CA LEU A 298 -10.98 22.84 6.13
C LEU A 298 -10.02 21.86 6.82
N ALA A 299 -9.07 21.31 6.05
CA ALA A 299 -8.03 20.43 6.57
C ALA A 299 -6.82 21.21 7.14
N ASP A 300 -6.22 20.67 8.19
CA ASP A 300 -4.96 21.09 8.81
C ASP A 300 -4.06 19.84 8.88
N GLU A 301 -2.80 19.93 8.44
CA GLU A 301 -1.91 18.76 8.30
C GLU A 301 -1.48 18.12 9.64
N ARG A 302 -1.83 18.77 10.76
CA ARG A 302 -1.56 18.31 12.13
C ARG A 302 -2.57 17.27 12.62
N VAL A 303 -3.71 17.10 11.93
CA VAL A 303 -4.77 16.14 12.29
C VAL A 303 -5.00 15.17 11.13
N GLY A 304 -5.07 13.88 11.43
CA GLY A 304 -5.07 12.82 10.42
C GLY A 304 -6.40 12.58 9.75
N TYR A 305 -6.76 13.41 8.77
CA TYR A 305 -7.91 13.22 7.91
C TYR A 305 -7.52 12.97 6.45
N PHE A 306 -8.27 12.10 5.77
CA PHE A 306 -8.32 12.05 4.31
C PHE A 306 -8.90 13.37 3.78
N VAL A 307 -8.51 13.77 2.57
CA VAL A 307 -8.87 15.10 2.03
C VAL A 307 -9.50 15.04 0.65
N THR A 308 -10.48 15.92 0.44
CA THR A 308 -10.97 16.31 -0.89
C THR A 308 -10.29 17.63 -1.26
N ALA A 309 -9.54 17.65 -2.36
CA ALA A 309 -8.69 18.78 -2.72
C ALA A 309 -8.92 19.29 -4.15
N PHE A 310 -8.74 20.60 -4.35
CA PHE A 310 -8.70 21.24 -5.68
C PHE A 310 -7.83 22.49 -5.66
N GLN A 311 -7.36 22.91 -6.83
CA GLN A 311 -6.69 24.19 -7.02
C GLN A 311 -7.70 25.27 -7.40
N THR A 312 -7.65 26.43 -6.73
CA THR A 312 -8.44 27.61 -7.07
C THR A 312 -7.70 28.53 -8.02
N LEU A 313 -8.47 29.20 -8.90
CA LEU A 313 -7.95 30.12 -9.92
C LEU A 313 -7.64 31.54 -9.37
N ASP A 314 -7.77 31.76 -8.07
CA ASP A 314 -7.39 33.02 -7.43
C ASP A 314 -5.88 33.12 -7.18
N TYR A 315 -5.18 33.69 -8.17
CA TYR A 315 -3.74 33.99 -8.16
C TYR A 315 -3.26 34.94 -7.05
N ARG A 316 -4.15 35.46 -6.20
CA ARG A 316 -3.79 36.30 -5.03
C ARG A 316 -3.51 35.46 -3.77
N ARG A 317 -3.85 34.17 -3.77
CA ARG A 317 -3.53 33.25 -2.65
C ARG A 317 -2.08 32.80 -2.70
N GLN A 318 -1.50 32.54 -1.52
CA GLN A 318 -0.15 31.96 -1.40
C GLN A 318 -0.18 30.44 -1.64
N ASP A 319 -1.08 29.72 -0.95
CA ASP A 319 -1.44 28.34 -1.33
C ASP A 319 -2.64 28.39 -2.31
N PRO A 320 -2.45 27.99 -3.58
CA PRO A 320 -3.54 27.94 -4.55
C PRO A 320 -4.46 26.74 -4.32
N PHE A 321 -4.16 25.82 -3.42
CA PHE A 321 -5.07 24.72 -3.08
C PHE A 321 -6.10 25.12 -2.03
N VAL A 322 -7.23 24.39 -2.08
CA VAL A 322 -8.20 24.25 -1.00
C VAL A 322 -8.31 22.76 -0.72
N ARG A 323 -8.27 22.39 0.57
CA ARG A 323 -8.36 21.02 1.07
C ARG A 323 -9.46 20.98 2.12
N TYR A 324 -10.46 20.15 1.89
CA TYR A 324 -11.49 19.82 2.88
C TYR A 324 -11.21 18.45 3.46
N ILE A 325 -11.47 18.24 4.74
CA ILE A 325 -11.47 16.89 5.30
C ILE A 325 -12.66 16.09 4.73
N GLN A 326 -12.49 14.79 4.61
CA GLN A 326 -13.58 13.87 4.35
C GLN A 326 -14.31 13.58 5.68
N ARG A 327 -15.63 13.76 5.74
CA ARG A 327 -16.45 13.45 6.94
C ARG A 327 -17.93 13.26 6.60
N TRP A 328 -18.68 12.63 7.51
CA TRP A 328 -20.14 12.53 7.45
C TRP A 328 -20.86 13.86 7.72
N HIS A 329 -22.09 13.99 7.21
CA HIS A 329 -22.99 15.09 7.53
C HIS A 329 -23.78 14.81 8.81
N LEU A 330 -23.26 15.27 9.96
CA LEU A 330 -23.94 15.15 11.25
C LEU A 330 -24.48 16.52 11.72
N GLU A 331 -25.80 16.62 11.85
CA GLU A 331 -26.53 17.70 12.53
C GLU A 331 -27.27 17.15 13.74
N LYS A 332 -27.27 17.88 14.87
CA LYS A 332 -28.11 17.50 16.03
C LYS A 332 -29.60 17.61 15.70
N GLN A 333 -30.40 16.69 16.23
CA GLN A 333 -31.86 16.77 16.19
C GLN A 333 -32.36 17.99 16.97
N ASP A 334 -31.82 18.22 18.17
CA ASP A 334 -31.94 19.48 18.93
C ASP A 334 -30.58 20.23 18.93
N PRO A 335 -30.44 21.32 18.15
CA PRO A 335 -29.20 22.10 18.09
C PRO A 335 -28.84 22.83 19.40
N ASP A 336 -29.82 23.14 20.26
CA ASP A 336 -29.61 23.89 21.50
C ASP A 336 -29.28 22.97 22.69
N ALA A 337 -29.45 21.65 22.54
CA ALA A 337 -29.12 20.66 23.55
C ALA A 337 -27.61 20.37 23.66
N GLU A 338 -27.12 20.23 24.89
CA GLU A 338 -25.74 19.82 25.19
C GLU A 338 -25.42 18.44 24.57
N LEU A 339 -26.34 17.48 24.73
CA LEU A 339 -26.30 16.14 24.13
C LEU A 339 -27.63 15.87 23.42
N SER A 340 -27.57 15.50 22.14
CA SER A 340 -28.74 15.16 21.31
C SER A 340 -28.37 14.02 20.34
N PRO A 341 -29.31 13.13 19.97
CA PRO A 341 -29.11 12.30 18.78
C PRO A 341 -28.92 13.16 17.52
N PRO A 342 -28.27 12.63 16.47
CA PRO A 342 -28.25 13.28 15.16
C PRO A 342 -29.65 13.26 14.51
N ARG A 343 -29.84 14.06 13.46
CA ARG A 343 -31.04 13.97 12.59
C ARG A 343 -31.07 12.67 11.80
N GLU A 344 -29.91 12.26 11.30
CA GLU A 344 -29.66 11.06 10.53
C GLU A 344 -28.39 10.41 11.12
N PRO A 345 -28.48 9.25 11.79
CA PRO A 345 -27.31 8.55 12.33
C PRO A 345 -26.57 7.79 11.22
N ILE A 346 -25.27 7.54 11.43
CA ILE A 346 -24.47 6.70 10.53
C ILE A 346 -24.82 5.24 10.83
N VAL A 347 -25.66 4.63 10.00
CA VAL A 347 -26.09 3.22 10.18
C VAL A 347 -25.18 2.28 9.40
N PHE A 348 -24.50 1.37 10.09
CA PHE A 348 -23.78 0.24 9.48
C PHE A 348 -24.60 -1.05 9.53
N TRP A 349 -24.53 -1.83 8.46
CA TRP A 349 -25.16 -3.14 8.34
C TRP A 349 -24.11 -4.24 8.33
N ILE A 350 -24.12 -5.11 9.34
CA ILE A 350 -23.34 -6.34 9.32
C ILE A 350 -23.96 -7.28 8.28
N GLU A 351 -23.20 -7.69 7.26
CA GLU A 351 -23.64 -8.58 6.18
C GLU A 351 -24.12 -9.93 6.75
N ASN A 352 -25.09 -10.57 6.10
CA ASN A 352 -25.67 -11.84 6.59
C ASN A 352 -24.71 -13.05 6.43
N THR A 353 -23.65 -12.88 5.64
CA THR A 353 -22.51 -13.80 5.46
C THR A 353 -21.61 -13.93 6.69
N VAL A 354 -21.55 -12.89 7.54
CA VAL A 354 -20.66 -12.83 8.71
C VAL A 354 -21.05 -13.93 9.70
N PRO A 355 -20.12 -14.82 10.14
CA PRO A 355 -20.43 -15.88 11.10
C PRO A 355 -20.96 -15.32 12.44
N GLU A 356 -21.99 -15.98 13.01
CA GLU A 356 -22.74 -15.46 14.16
C GLU A 356 -21.85 -15.15 15.37
N GLU A 357 -20.84 -16.00 15.60
CA GLU A 357 -19.85 -15.90 16.68
C GLU A 357 -19.01 -14.61 16.64
N TYR A 358 -18.86 -13.97 15.48
CA TYR A 358 -18.04 -12.76 15.29
C TYR A 358 -18.87 -11.47 15.24
N ARG A 359 -20.20 -11.56 15.07
CA ARG A 359 -21.11 -10.41 14.96
C ARG A 359 -21.10 -9.51 16.21
N SER A 360 -20.77 -10.05 17.38
CA SER A 360 -20.60 -9.32 18.64
C SER A 360 -19.37 -8.40 18.62
N ALA A 361 -18.19 -8.96 18.35
CA ALA A 361 -16.92 -8.22 18.31
C ALA A 361 -16.96 -7.09 17.26
N ILE A 362 -17.50 -7.38 16.07
CA ILE A 362 -17.71 -6.40 14.99
C ILE A 362 -18.61 -5.25 15.48
N ARG A 363 -19.79 -5.57 16.03
CA ARG A 363 -20.74 -4.59 16.59
C ARG A 363 -20.13 -3.73 17.69
N GLU A 364 -19.34 -4.33 18.58
CA GLU A 364 -18.62 -3.62 19.66
C GLU A 364 -17.45 -2.77 19.16
N GLY A 365 -16.94 -3.03 17.95
CA GLY A 365 -15.90 -2.22 17.30
C GLY A 365 -16.50 -0.96 16.70
N VAL A 366 -17.57 -1.09 15.91
CA VAL A 366 -18.30 0.05 15.32
C VAL A 366 -18.84 0.98 16.40
N LEU A 367 -19.54 0.44 17.40
CA LEU A 367 -20.15 1.25 18.46
C LEU A 367 -19.13 1.92 19.40
N MET A 368 -17.85 1.53 19.37
CA MET A 368 -16.79 2.14 20.18
C MET A 368 -16.66 3.65 19.90
N TRP A 369 -16.88 4.06 18.65
CA TRP A 369 -16.82 5.45 18.20
C TRP A 369 -17.91 6.36 18.77
N ASN A 370 -18.96 5.83 19.42
CA ASN A 370 -19.94 6.69 20.08
C ASN A 370 -19.37 7.45 21.29
N GLU A 371 -18.34 6.95 22.00
CA GLU A 371 -17.76 7.65 23.15
C GLU A 371 -17.20 9.06 22.80
N PRO A 372 -16.37 9.24 21.75
CA PRO A 372 -15.95 10.59 21.34
C PRO A 372 -17.08 11.43 20.74
N PHE A 373 -18.07 10.83 20.06
CA PHE A 373 -19.23 11.58 19.56
C PHE A 373 -20.09 12.15 20.70
N GLU A 374 -20.28 11.41 21.79
CA GLU A 374 -20.99 11.90 22.98
C GLU A 374 -20.23 13.07 23.65
N LYS A 375 -18.89 13.02 23.66
CA LYS A 375 -18.04 14.11 24.19
C LYS A 375 -18.15 15.43 23.41
N ILE A 376 -18.59 15.38 22.14
CA ILE A 376 -18.94 16.58 21.35
C ILE A 376 -20.46 16.81 21.20
N GLY A 377 -21.26 16.07 21.97
CA GLY A 377 -22.69 16.30 22.13
C GLY A 377 -23.60 15.59 21.12
N PHE A 378 -23.11 14.56 20.42
CA PHE A 378 -23.92 13.65 19.61
C PHE A 378 -24.14 12.32 20.34
N GLN A 379 -25.39 12.02 20.71
CA GLN A 379 -25.78 10.74 21.31
C GLN A 379 -26.02 9.71 20.21
N ASN A 380 -25.45 8.50 20.32
CA ASN A 380 -25.63 7.43 19.31
C ASN A 380 -25.43 7.95 17.87
N ALA A 381 -24.33 8.65 17.61
CA ALA A 381 -24.01 9.15 16.26
C ALA A 381 -23.91 8.03 15.22
N ILE A 382 -23.52 6.83 15.67
CA ILE A 382 -23.37 5.62 14.87
C ILE A 382 -24.28 4.53 15.42
N GLU A 383 -25.04 3.88 14.54
CA GLU A 383 -25.85 2.70 14.82
C GLU A 383 -25.34 1.47 14.06
N VAL A 384 -25.67 0.28 14.58
CA VAL A 384 -25.35 -1.00 13.92
C VAL A 384 -26.60 -1.85 13.81
N GLN A 385 -26.91 -2.29 12.61
CA GLN A 385 -28.01 -3.20 12.31
C GLN A 385 -27.46 -4.52 11.73
N GLN A 386 -28.28 -5.56 11.71
CA GLN A 386 -27.94 -6.86 11.12
C GLN A 386 -28.70 -6.97 9.81
N MET A 387 -28.00 -7.23 8.71
CA MET A 387 -28.63 -7.55 7.43
C MET A 387 -29.47 -8.84 7.62
N PRO A 388 -30.76 -8.83 7.26
CA PRO A 388 -31.59 -10.03 7.26
C PRO A 388 -31.09 -11.10 6.29
N ASP A 389 -31.34 -12.37 6.60
CA ASP A 389 -31.00 -13.49 5.72
C ASP A 389 -31.88 -13.53 4.46
N ASP A 390 -33.03 -12.83 4.48
CA ASP A 390 -33.99 -12.67 3.38
C ASP A 390 -34.00 -11.25 2.76
N ALA A 391 -32.93 -10.47 2.97
CA ALA A 391 -32.76 -9.15 2.39
C ALA A 391 -32.75 -9.16 0.84
N ASP A 392 -33.42 -8.18 0.23
CA ASP A 392 -33.63 -8.07 -1.22
C ASP A 392 -32.71 -7.05 -1.92
N TRP A 393 -31.73 -6.48 -1.21
CA TRP A 393 -30.77 -5.48 -1.69
C TRP A 393 -29.33 -6.01 -1.71
N ASN A 394 -28.48 -5.49 -2.61
CA ASN A 394 -27.06 -5.86 -2.68
C ASN A 394 -26.24 -5.06 -1.65
N PRO A 395 -25.31 -5.69 -0.89
CA PRO A 395 -24.43 -4.98 0.05
C PRO A 395 -23.51 -3.87 -0.52
N ALA A 396 -23.39 -3.70 -1.85
CA ALA A 396 -22.69 -2.59 -2.50
C ALA A 396 -23.62 -1.45 -2.96
N ASP A 397 -24.92 -1.52 -2.67
CA ASP A 397 -25.91 -0.47 -2.93
C ASP A 397 -25.65 0.75 -2.04
N ILE A 398 -25.44 1.91 -2.68
CA ILE A 398 -25.02 3.18 -2.06
C ILE A 398 -26.00 3.77 -1.02
N ARG A 399 -27.11 3.07 -0.75
CA ARG A 399 -28.07 3.40 0.31
C ARG A 399 -27.72 2.79 1.67
N TYR A 400 -26.73 1.90 1.76
CA TYR A 400 -26.42 1.14 2.97
C TYR A 400 -24.91 1.03 3.20
N ASN A 401 -24.39 1.62 4.29
CA ASN A 401 -23.03 1.31 4.72
C ASN A 401 -22.97 -0.14 5.20
N THR A 402 -22.04 -0.94 4.69
CA THR A 402 -21.96 -2.38 5.01
C THR A 402 -20.64 -2.79 5.67
N ILE A 403 -20.69 -3.94 6.34
CA ILE A 403 -19.53 -4.65 6.87
C ILE A 403 -19.61 -6.08 6.33
N ARG A 404 -18.83 -6.34 5.29
CA ARG A 404 -18.85 -7.53 4.42
C ARG A 404 -17.80 -8.57 4.81
N TRP A 405 -18.04 -9.82 4.47
CA TRP A 405 -17.17 -10.95 4.82
C TRP A 405 -16.68 -11.68 3.57
N SER A 406 -15.43 -11.43 3.18
CA SER A 406 -14.78 -12.08 2.03
C SER A 406 -13.95 -13.28 2.50
N ASP A 407 -14.05 -14.44 1.85
CA ASP A 407 -13.07 -15.51 2.00
C ASP A 407 -12.10 -15.48 0.80
N SER A 408 -10.81 -15.70 1.06
CA SER A 408 -9.77 -15.74 0.04
C SER A 408 -8.85 -16.95 0.21
N PHE A 409 -8.29 -17.41 -0.89
CA PHE A 409 -7.24 -18.42 -0.91
C PHE A 409 -5.87 -17.81 -0.57
N GLN A 410 -5.66 -16.53 -0.92
CA GLN A 410 -4.48 -15.75 -0.54
C GLN A 410 -4.89 -14.35 -0.06
N PRO A 411 -4.90 -14.07 1.26
CA PRO A 411 -5.27 -12.75 1.76
C PRO A 411 -4.27 -11.69 1.31
N TRP A 412 -4.80 -10.50 1.01
CA TRP A 412 -4.02 -9.33 0.60
C TRP A 412 -3.99 -8.25 1.67
N ALA A 413 -5.13 -8.01 2.30
CA ALA A 413 -5.28 -7.24 3.53
C ALA A 413 -6.23 -8.03 4.46
N GLU A 414 -6.18 -7.77 5.76
CA GLU A 414 -7.09 -8.42 6.72
C GLU A 414 -8.46 -7.73 6.78
N ALA A 415 -8.48 -6.43 6.52
CA ALA A 415 -9.69 -5.66 6.24
C ALA A 415 -9.38 -4.44 5.35
N LEU A 416 -10.43 -3.76 4.91
CA LEU A 416 -10.41 -2.48 4.19
C LEU A 416 -11.67 -1.67 4.56
N GLY A 417 -11.51 -0.39 4.92
CA GLY A 417 -12.59 0.56 5.20
C GLY A 417 -12.72 1.69 4.15
N PRO A 418 -13.07 1.38 2.89
CA PRO A 418 -13.29 2.38 1.85
C PRO A 418 -14.55 3.22 2.14
N SER A 419 -14.54 4.47 1.68
CA SER A 419 -15.69 5.38 1.74
C SER A 419 -15.85 6.14 0.43
N ARG A 420 -17.09 6.28 -0.05
CA ARG A 420 -17.45 6.99 -1.28
C ARG A 420 -17.76 8.45 -0.92
N VAL A 421 -17.14 9.42 -1.59
CA VAL A 421 -17.11 10.82 -1.12
C VAL A 421 -17.50 11.79 -2.22
N SER A 422 -18.36 12.76 -1.90
CA SER A 422 -18.65 13.91 -2.76
C SER A 422 -17.36 14.69 -3.04
N PRO A 423 -16.82 14.67 -4.27
CA PRO A 423 -15.53 15.29 -4.55
C PRO A 423 -15.63 16.83 -4.61
N PHE A 424 -16.85 17.38 -4.50
CA PHE A 424 -17.09 18.82 -4.38
C PHE A 424 -16.91 19.33 -2.95
N THR A 425 -17.33 18.55 -1.96
CA THR A 425 -17.53 19.00 -0.57
C THR A 425 -16.70 18.25 0.47
N GLY A 426 -16.21 17.03 0.19
CA GLY A 426 -15.66 16.15 1.22
C GLY A 426 -16.74 15.57 2.15
N GLU A 427 -18.00 15.55 1.70
CA GLU A 427 -19.08 14.83 2.36
C GLU A 427 -18.96 13.34 2.03
N ILE A 428 -18.81 12.48 3.04
CA ILE A 428 -18.89 11.03 2.89
C ILE A 428 -20.36 10.66 2.66
N LEU A 429 -20.60 9.80 1.68
CA LEU A 429 -21.93 9.45 1.20
C LEU A 429 -22.31 8.00 1.54
N ASP A 430 -21.31 7.11 1.56
CA ASP A 430 -21.46 5.65 1.68
C ASP A 430 -20.12 5.01 2.07
N ALA A 431 -20.13 3.80 2.65
CA ALA A 431 -18.94 3.08 3.11
C ALA A 431 -19.12 1.54 3.15
N ASP A 432 -18.24 0.83 2.43
CA ASP A 432 -18.26 -0.63 2.26
C ASP A 432 -17.08 -1.30 2.99
N ILE A 433 -17.15 -1.49 4.31
CA ILE A 433 -16.08 -2.18 5.04
C ILE A 433 -16.03 -3.65 4.60
N VAL A 434 -14.85 -4.18 4.28
CA VAL A 434 -14.62 -5.60 3.97
C VAL A 434 -13.65 -6.18 4.98
N ILE A 435 -13.98 -7.31 5.59
CA ILE A 435 -13.08 -8.10 6.45
C ILE A 435 -12.80 -9.45 5.75
N ASP A 436 -11.54 -9.89 5.74
CA ASP A 436 -11.12 -11.15 5.14
C ASP A 436 -11.12 -12.29 6.18
N ALA A 437 -11.84 -13.38 5.87
CA ALA A 437 -12.04 -14.54 6.74
C ALA A 437 -10.74 -15.25 7.16
N ASN A 438 -9.63 -15.05 6.43
CA ASN A 438 -8.32 -15.57 6.81
C ASN A 438 -7.81 -15.01 8.14
N VAL A 439 -8.28 -13.84 8.57
CA VAL A 439 -7.93 -13.28 9.90
C VAL A 439 -8.21 -14.30 11.02
N ILE A 440 -9.30 -15.09 10.89
CA ILE A 440 -9.64 -16.18 11.83
C ILE A 440 -8.61 -17.32 11.76
N ARG A 441 -8.12 -17.68 10.56
CA ARG A 441 -7.11 -18.74 10.35
C ARG A 441 -5.76 -18.34 10.96
N HIS A 442 -5.41 -17.05 10.91
CA HIS A 442 -4.23 -16.49 11.60
C HIS A 442 -4.42 -16.52 13.12
N LEU A 443 -5.52 -15.96 13.64
CA LEU A 443 -5.79 -15.84 15.07
C LEU A 443 -5.98 -17.19 15.80
N THR A 444 -6.39 -18.24 15.09
CA THR A 444 -6.55 -19.60 15.63
C THR A 444 -5.29 -20.45 15.51
N GLY A 445 -4.17 -19.91 14.99
CA GLY A 445 -2.91 -20.63 14.86
C GLY A 445 -2.86 -21.66 13.71
N ASN A 446 -3.85 -21.64 12.80
CA ASN A 446 -3.93 -22.50 11.62
C ASN A 446 -3.08 -22.01 10.42
N TYR A 447 -2.15 -21.09 10.66
CA TYR A 447 -1.32 -20.38 9.67
C TYR A 447 -0.64 -21.28 8.63
N SER A 448 -0.25 -22.50 9.03
CA SER A 448 0.33 -23.52 8.16
C SER A 448 -0.55 -23.87 6.94
N THR A 449 -1.87 -23.79 7.07
CA THR A 449 -2.82 -24.01 5.97
C THR A 449 -2.82 -22.90 4.91
N LEU A 450 -2.16 -21.78 5.17
CA LEU A 450 -2.00 -20.66 4.25
C LEU A 450 -0.58 -20.58 3.69
N THR A 451 0.45 -20.80 4.52
CA THR A 451 1.86 -20.83 4.08
C THR A 451 2.19 -21.99 3.14
N THR A 452 1.62 -23.19 3.36
CA THR A 452 1.83 -24.36 2.49
C THR A 452 1.11 -24.27 1.14
N ASN A 453 0.13 -23.36 1.02
CA ASN A 453 -0.69 -23.18 -0.17
C ASN A 453 -0.30 -21.94 -1.02
N LEU A 454 0.79 -21.25 -0.66
CA LEU A 454 1.29 -20.14 -1.45
C LEU A 454 1.81 -20.62 -2.82
N GLY A 455 1.29 -20.02 -3.90
CA GLY A 455 1.74 -20.30 -5.27
C GLY A 455 3.20 -19.88 -5.52
N PRO A 456 3.80 -20.24 -6.67
CA PRO A 456 5.21 -19.95 -6.97
C PRO A 456 5.55 -18.45 -6.90
N SER A 457 4.59 -17.57 -7.21
CA SER A 457 4.67 -16.12 -7.02
C SER A 457 4.92 -15.72 -5.57
N ASP A 458 4.28 -16.36 -4.59
CA ASP A 458 4.39 -15.96 -3.17
C ASP A 458 5.44 -16.75 -2.40
N GLN A 459 5.87 -17.89 -2.94
CA GLN A 459 7.15 -18.48 -2.57
C GLN A 459 8.33 -17.60 -3.05
N LEU A 460 8.13 -16.79 -4.09
CA LEU A 460 9.05 -15.74 -4.51
C LEU A 460 8.88 -14.45 -3.67
N PHE A 461 7.66 -13.90 -3.55
CA PHE A 461 7.41 -12.57 -2.95
C PHE A 461 7.08 -12.53 -1.45
N GLY A 462 6.40 -13.55 -0.90
CA GLY A 462 5.61 -13.43 0.34
C GLY A 462 6.07 -14.26 1.54
N GLN A 463 6.94 -15.26 1.37
CA GLN A 463 7.43 -16.19 2.41
C GLN A 463 8.24 -15.55 3.57
N SER A 464 8.38 -14.23 3.66
CA SER A 464 9.15 -13.57 4.71
C SER A 464 8.35 -12.63 5.60
N GLY A 465 7.66 -11.62 5.07
CA GLY A 465 7.14 -10.48 5.88
C GLY A 465 8.24 -9.55 6.42
N GLN A 466 9.43 -10.09 6.68
CA GLN A 466 10.66 -9.46 7.18
C GLN A 466 11.15 -8.18 6.46
N PHE A 467 10.61 -7.85 5.29
CA PHE A 467 10.92 -6.60 4.55
C PHE A 467 9.70 -5.72 4.29
N CYS A 468 8.51 -6.16 4.67
CA CYS A 468 7.28 -5.41 4.54
C CYS A 468 7.37 -4.16 5.42
N GLY A 469 7.13 -2.99 4.83
CA GLY A 469 7.39 -1.73 5.55
C GLY A 469 8.88 -1.50 5.83
N HIS A 470 9.78 -2.06 5.03
CA HIS A 470 11.20 -1.72 5.03
C HIS A 470 11.69 -1.38 3.62
N ARG A 471 12.74 -0.54 3.51
CA ARG A 471 13.23 0.00 2.23
C ARG A 471 13.66 -1.04 1.18
N TYR A 472 13.86 -2.30 1.60
CA TYR A 472 14.30 -3.42 0.77
C TYR A 472 13.18 -4.20 0.09
N GLN A 473 11.90 -3.97 0.47
CA GLN A 473 10.71 -4.56 -0.15
C GLN A 473 10.73 -4.47 -1.68
N ASN A 474 10.99 -3.26 -2.19
CA ASN A 474 11.01 -2.97 -3.64
C ASN A 474 12.15 -3.70 -4.37
N TYR A 475 13.35 -3.75 -3.79
CA TYR A 475 14.50 -4.41 -4.40
C TYR A 475 14.31 -5.93 -4.47
N LEU A 476 13.69 -6.51 -3.43
CA LEU A 476 13.33 -7.92 -3.41
C LEU A 476 12.31 -8.21 -4.52
N ALA A 477 11.21 -7.46 -4.58
CA ALA A 477 10.19 -7.58 -5.63
C ALA A 477 10.80 -7.52 -7.05
N GLN A 478 11.69 -6.56 -7.31
CA GLN A 478 12.36 -6.43 -8.61
C GLN A 478 13.33 -7.56 -8.92
N TRP A 479 14.04 -8.09 -7.92
CA TRP A 479 14.97 -9.19 -8.09
C TRP A 479 14.24 -10.49 -8.52
N MET A 480 13.13 -10.86 -7.86
CA MET A 480 12.33 -12.00 -8.31
C MET A 480 11.60 -11.75 -9.64
N MET A 481 11.12 -10.53 -9.91
CA MET A 481 10.58 -10.19 -11.24
C MET A 481 11.63 -10.33 -12.34
N ALA A 482 12.90 -9.98 -12.07
CA ALA A 482 13.98 -10.16 -13.02
C ALA A 482 14.42 -11.62 -13.16
N GLN A 483 14.37 -12.43 -12.09
CA GLN A 483 14.61 -13.88 -12.18
C GLN A 483 13.54 -14.58 -13.01
N SER A 484 12.26 -14.42 -12.66
CA SER A 484 11.11 -15.05 -13.34
C SER A 484 11.00 -14.68 -14.82
N ARG A 485 11.38 -13.45 -15.20
CA ARG A 485 11.43 -12.99 -16.60
C ARG A 485 12.73 -13.35 -17.33
N GLY A 486 13.70 -13.97 -16.65
CA GLY A 486 15.04 -14.24 -17.21
C GLY A 486 15.87 -12.98 -17.48
N THR A 487 15.46 -11.82 -16.97
CA THR A 487 16.11 -10.51 -17.17
C THR A 487 17.06 -10.12 -16.03
N LEU A 488 17.41 -11.06 -15.13
CA LEU A 488 18.39 -10.83 -14.07
C LEU A 488 19.74 -10.28 -14.60
N PRO A 489 20.32 -10.78 -15.71
CA PRO A 489 21.57 -10.21 -16.25
C PRO A 489 21.46 -8.72 -16.61
N GLN A 490 20.29 -8.27 -17.08
CA GLN A 490 20.02 -6.87 -17.40
C GLN A 490 19.91 -6.02 -16.12
N LEU A 491 19.25 -6.54 -15.07
CA LEU A 491 19.16 -5.88 -13.77
C LEU A 491 20.55 -5.75 -13.11
N LEU A 492 21.37 -6.80 -13.16
CA LEU A 492 22.75 -6.80 -12.66
C LEU A 492 23.67 -5.87 -13.47
N ALA A 493 23.40 -5.68 -14.76
CA ALA A 493 24.13 -4.77 -15.64
C ALA A 493 23.70 -3.29 -15.49
N ASN A 494 22.49 -3.00 -15.01
CA ASN A 494 22.05 -1.64 -14.67
C ASN A 494 21.17 -1.59 -13.41
N PRO A 495 21.78 -1.63 -12.20
CA PRO A 495 21.04 -1.59 -10.94
C PRO A 495 20.27 -0.29 -10.68
N GLN A 496 20.47 0.78 -11.46
CA GLN A 496 19.63 1.98 -11.35
C GLN A 496 18.17 1.71 -11.76
N GLN A 497 17.90 0.63 -12.49
CA GLN A 497 16.54 0.16 -12.75
C GLN A 497 15.78 -0.26 -11.47
N LEU A 498 16.49 -0.53 -10.35
CA LEU A 498 15.87 -0.76 -9.04
C LEU A 498 15.11 0.46 -8.49
N ALA A 499 15.39 1.67 -8.98
CA ALA A 499 14.66 2.87 -8.55
C ALA A 499 13.31 3.08 -9.31
N ALA A 500 13.08 2.38 -10.42
CA ALA A 500 12.06 2.75 -11.41
C ALA A 500 10.69 2.04 -11.22
N VAL A 501 10.20 1.95 -9.99
CA VAL A 501 8.86 1.39 -9.68
C VAL A 501 7.78 2.46 -9.85
N PRO A 502 6.66 2.21 -10.56
CA PRO A 502 5.52 3.13 -10.58
C PRO A 502 4.87 3.26 -9.18
N THR A 503 4.53 4.49 -8.77
CA THR A 503 4.03 4.78 -7.41
C THR A 503 2.78 3.98 -7.02
N ALA A 504 1.85 3.76 -7.95
CA ALA A 504 0.65 2.95 -7.70
C ALA A 504 0.98 1.49 -7.34
N PHE A 505 1.99 0.89 -7.99
CA PHE A 505 2.47 -0.45 -7.63
C PHE A 505 3.13 -0.46 -6.25
N GLN A 506 3.84 0.62 -5.86
CA GLN A 506 4.40 0.74 -4.52
C GLN A 506 3.29 0.75 -3.46
N GLN A 507 2.22 1.53 -3.67
CA GLN A 507 1.07 1.62 -2.75
C GLN A 507 0.32 0.28 -2.62
N GLN A 508 0.02 -0.39 -3.74
CA GLN A 508 -0.61 -1.72 -3.71
C GLN A 508 0.27 -2.76 -3.00
N MET A 509 1.59 -2.73 -3.23
CA MET A 509 2.55 -3.57 -2.50
C MET A 509 2.66 -3.20 -1.02
N GLN A 510 2.53 -1.92 -0.63
CA GLN A 510 2.57 -1.47 0.76
C GLN A 510 1.35 -1.99 1.54
N GLN A 511 0.13 -1.84 1.00
CA GLN A 511 -1.08 -2.42 1.60
C GLN A 511 -0.96 -3.93 1.77
N ARG A 512 -0.50 -4.63 0.72
CA ARG A 512 -0.25 -6.09 0.79
C ARG A 512 0.70 -6.46 1.93
N CYS A 513 1.78 -5.70 2.03
CA CYS A 513 2.84 -5.96 2.97
C CYS A 513 2.44 -5.63 4.42
N ALA A 514 1.58 -4.64 4.64
CA ALA A 514 0.95 -4.41 5.95
C ALA A 514 0.09 -5.59 6.38
N GLY A 515 -0.82 -6.07 5.50
CA GLY A 515 -1.66 -7.24 5.75
C GLY A 515 -0.83 -8.49 6.09
N LEU A 516 0.20 -8.80 5.30
CA LEU A 516 1.10 -9.93 5.56
C LEU A 516 1.80 -9.85 6.92
N VAL A 517 2.17 -8.66 7.41
CA VAL A 517 2.78 -8.52 8.75
C VAL A 517 1.74 -8.58 9.85
N ALA A 518 0.56 -7.98 9.70
CA ALA A 518 -0.55 -8.12 10.64
C ALA A 518 -0.90 -9.61 10.85
N SER A 519 -1.01 -10.36 9.75
CA SER A 519 -1.24 -11.81 9.79
C SER A 519 -0.10 -12.61 10.44
N GLN A 520 1.16 -12.16 10.33
CA GLN A 520 2.29 -12.74 11.06
C GLN A 520 2.29 -12.38 12.55
N GLN A 521 1.90 -11.16 12.92
CA GLN A 521 1.72 -10.71 14.30
C GLN A 521 0.60 -11.52 14.98
N ALA A 522 -0.54 -11.69 14.30
CA ALA A 522 -1.66 -12.53 14.72
C ALA A 522 -1.24 -14.01 14.89
N SER A 523 -0.52 -14.56 13.92
CA SER A 523 -0.07 -15.96 13.94
C SER A 523 1.01 -16.21 15.01
N PHE A 524 1.93 -15.26 15.23
CA PHE A 524 2.90 -15.33 16.33
C PHE A 524 2.20 -15.22 17.68
N GLY A 525 1.22 -14.33 17.80
CA GLY A 525 0.38 -14.21 18.99
C GLY A 525 -0.29 -15.52 19.36
N ALA A 526 -1.08 -16.08 18.45
CA ALA A 526 -1.74 -17.38 18.64
C ALA A 526 -0.76 -18.51 19.02
N LEU A 527 0.42 -18.56 18.39
CA LEU A 527 1.47 -19.53 18.70
C LEU A 527 2.08 -19.30 20.08
N ALA A 528 2.30 -18.06 20.50
CA ALA A 528 2.77 -17.71 21.83
C ALA A 528 1.75 -18.12 22.90
N LEU A 529 0.46 -17.79 22.72
CA LEU A 529 -0.60 -18.13 23.68
C LEU A 529 -0.76 -19.65 23.91
N THR A 530 -0.45 -20.45 22.88
CA THR A 530 -0.63 -21.91 22.89
C THR A 530 0.63 -22.69 23.27
N THR A 531 1.82 -22.23 22.85
CA THR A 531 3.11 -22.88 23.13
C THR A 531 3.70 -22.45 24.48
N VAL A 532 3.43 -21.21 24.90
CA VAL A 532 4.08 -20.57 26.05
C VAL A 532 3.04 -20.02 27.02
N GLN A 533 3.01 -20.59 28.24
CA GLN A 533 2.45 -19.88 29.39
C GLN A 533 3.34 -18.65 29.67
N ILE A 534 2.98 -17.52 29.04
CA ILE A 534 3.48 -16.17 29.32
C ILE A 534 2.54 -15.58 30.38
N GLY A 535 3.04 -15.44 31.60
CA GLY A 535 2.21 -15.18 32.78
C GLY A 535 1.73 -16.45 33.48
N THR A 536 0.84 -16.30 34.46
CA THR A 536 0.41 -17.38 35.36
C THR A 536 -0.90 -18.05 34.98
N ASP A 537 -1.71 -17.41 34.13
CA ASP A 537 -2.98 -17.93 33.64
C ASP A 537 -2.86 -18.67 32.30
N ARG A 538 -3.87 -19.49 31.99
CA ARG A 538 -3.98 -20.20 30.72
C ARG A 538 -4.67 -19.30 29.71
N LEU A 539 -3.90 -18.84 28.72
CA LEU A 539 -4.27 -17.79 27.77
C LEU A 539 -5.44 -18.24 26.86
N ASN A 540 -6.38 -17.33 26.56
CA ASN A 540 -7.64 -17.67 25.91
C ASN A 540 -7.72 -17.15 24.45
N LEU A 541 -7.82 -18.08 23.49
CA LEU A 541 -7.96 -17.76 22.08
C LEU A 541 -9.30 -17.06 21.77
N ASP A 542 -10.39 -17.36 22.47
CA ASP A 542 -11.68 -16.70 22.22
C ASP A 542 -11.60 -15.19 22.55
N THR A 543 -11.00 -14.86 23.71
CA THR A 543 -10.75 -13.47 24.12
C THR A 543 -9.79 -12.77 23.16
N TYR A 544 -8.75 -13.48 22.72
CA TYR A 544 -7.78 -12.97 21.75
C TYR A 544 -8.44 -12.61 20.40
N THR A 545 -9.24 -13.51 19.85
CA THR A 545 -9.97 -13.30 18.59
C THR A 545 -11.02 -12.20 18.70
N HIS A 546 -11.79 -12.16 19.79
CA HIS A 546 -12.77 -11.09 20.03
C HIS A 546 -12.11 -9.72 20.14
N GLN A 547 -10.98 -9.61 20.86
CA GLN A 547 -10.22 -8.36 20.96
C GLN A 547 -9.66 -7.92 19.61
N TYR A 548 -9.17 -8.85 18.78
CA TYR A 548 -8.66 -8.52 17.43
C TYR A 548 -9.75 -7.98 16.53
N LEU A 549 -10.84 -8.73 16.34
CA LEU A 549 -11.93 -8.38 15.42
C LEU A 549 -12.59 -7.06 15.83
N ARG A 550 -12.72 -6.81 17.13
CA ARG A 550 -13.23 -5.55 17.67
C ARG A 550 -12.31 -4.37 17.36
N ALA A 551 -10.99 -4.53 17.54
CA ALA A 551 -10.01 -3.48 17.26
C ALA A 551 -9.90 -3.21 15.74
N LEU A 552 -9.83 -4.26 14.92
CA LEU A 552 -9.80 -4.19 13.46
C LEU A 552 -11.05 -3.49 12.91
N THR A 553 -12.25 -3.89 13.35
CA THR A 553 -13.49 -3.24 12.91
C THR A 553 -13.53 -1.76 13.33
N ALA A 554 -13.01 -1.42 14.51
CA ALA A 554 -12.92 -0.03 14.94
C ALA A 554 -11.91 0.79 14.09
N HIS A 555 -10.79 0.18 13.67
CA HIS A 555 -9.82 0.79 12.75
C HIS A 555 -10.46 1.12 11.40
N GLU A 556 -11.12 0.16 10.76
CA GLU A 556 -11.79 0.39 9.47
C GLU A 556 -12.91 1.43 9.58
N VAL A 557 -13.72 1.39 10.66
CA VAL A 557 -14.72 2.45 10.90
C VAL A 557 -14.05 3.82 11.04
N GLY A 558 -12.86 3.91 11.64
CA GLY A 558 -12.08 5.15 11.67
C GLY A 558 -11.77 5.70 10.28
N HIS A 559 -11.39 4.85 9.32
CA HIS A 559 -11.26 5.27 7.91
C HIS A 559 -12.58 5.77 7.32
N THR A 560 -13.70 5.07 7.57
CA THR A 560 -15.03 5.51 7.11
C THR A 560 -15.54 6.79 7.81
N LEU A 561 -14.96 7.18 8.94
CA LEU A 561 -15.17 8.48 9.58
C LEU A 561 -14.26 9.59 9.02
N GLY A 562 -13.39 9.24 8.07
CA GLY A 562 -12.46 10.12 7.36
C GLY A 562 -11.03 10.11 7.88
N LEU A 563 -10.68 9.26 8.86
CA LEU A 563 -9.36 9.28 9.50
C LEU A 563 -8.28 8.53 8.71
N ARG A 564 -7.07 9.09 8.68
CA ARG A 564 -5.85 8.42 8.19
C ARG A 564 -5.18 7.61 9.30
N HIS A 565 -4.28 6.72 8.91
CA HIS A 565 -3.35 6.07 9.84
C HIS A 565 -2.58 7.09 10.68
N ASN A 566 -2.35 6.77 11.95
CA ASN A 566 -1.47 7.51 12.84
C ASN A 566 -0.44 6.57 13.47
N PHE A 567 0.73 6.46 12.86
CA PHE A 567 1.86 5.62 13.30
C PHE A 567 2.60 6.18 14.54
N ARG A 568 1.87 6.85 15.42
CA ARG A 568 2.29 7.32 16.75
C ARG A 568 1.30 6.93 17.85
N GLY A 569 0.22 6.24 17.51
CA GLY A 569 -0.74 5.72 18.49
C GLY A 569 -0.09 4.74 19.47
N SER A 570 0.88 3.96 18.98
CA SER A 570 1.67 2.99 19.75
C SER A 570 2.43 3.57 20.95
N LEU A 571 2.77 4.86 20.91
CA LEU A 571 3.77 5.49 21.78
C LEU A 571 3.20 6.12 23.07
N MET A 572 2.00 5.74 23.52
CA MET A 572 1.31 6.41 24.64
C MET A 572 1.73 5.91 26.04
N LEU A 573 1.76 4.59 26.25
CA LEU A 573 1.94 3.96 27.56
C LEU A 573 3.40 3.56 27.79
N SER A 574 3.86 3.49 29.05
CA SER A 574 5.18 2.88 29.35
C SER A 574 5.14 1.35 29.23
N PRO A 575 6.30 0.67 29.13
CA PRO A 575 6.34 -0.79 29.05
C PRO A 575 5.61 -1.50 30.20
N GLU A 576 5.66 -0.91 31.40
CA GLU A 576 5.00 -1.40 32.62
C GLU A 576 3.48 -1.13 32.63
N GLU A 577 3.03 -0.05 31.97
CA GLU A 577 1.61 0.29 31.86
C GLU A 577 0.85 -0.62 30.89
N LEU A 578 1.51 -1.12 29.82
CA LEU A 578 0.89 -1.94 28.76
C LEU A 578 0.12 -3.16 29.30
N ASN A 579 0.57 -3.74 30.41
CA ASN A 579 -0.02 -4.96 30.97
C ASN A 579 -0.84 -4.71 32.25
N ASN A 580 -1.34 -3.47 32.43
CA ASN A 580 -2.26 -3.10 33.49
C ASN A 580 -3.69 -2.83 32.93
N PRO A 581 -4.65 -3.77 33.09
CA PRO A 581 -6.04 -3.60 32.66
C PRO A 581 -6.77 -2.37 33.23
N GLU A 582 -6.35 -1.82 34.38
CA GLU A 582 -6.94 -0.59 34.91
C GLU A 582 -6.54 0.63 34.09
N ILE A 583 -5.34 0.61 33.47
CA ILE A 583 -4.81 1.68 32.63
C ILE A 583 -5.30 1.52 31.19
N THR A 584 -5.12 0.34 30.57
CA THR A 584 -5.52 0.09 29.18
C THR A 584 -7.01 0.34 28.93
N ARG A 585 -7.87 0.08 29.92
CA ARG A 585 -9.32 0.26 29.83
C ARG A 585 -9.83 1.63 30.28
N SER A 586 -8.99 2.46 30.89
CA SER A 586 -9.36 3.84 31.29
C SER A 586 -8.72 4.93 30.41
N ARG A 587 -7.49 4.72 29.92
CA ARG A 587 -6.77 5.63 29.00
C ARG A 587 -6.71 5.15 27.55
N GLY A 588 -6.87 3.85 27.32
CA GLY A 588 -6.53 3.19 26.05
C GLY A 588 -5.19 2.46 26.15
N LEU A 589 -4.99 1.43 25.32
CA LEU A 589 -3.70 0.75 25.16
C LEU A 589 -2.74 1.58 24.28
N VAL A 590 -3.32 2.28 23.31
CA VAL A 590 -2.69 3.17 22.32
C VAL A 590 -3.38 4.54 22.40
N SER A 591 -2.73 5.62 21.98
CA SER A 591 -3.41 6.92 21.88
C SER A 591 -4.29 7.05 20.66
N SER A 592 -4.01 6.31 19.59
CA SER A 592 -4.87 6.19 18.42
C SER A 592 -5.07 4.74 18.02
N LEU A 593 -6.33 4.34 17.77
CA LEU A 593 -6.66 3.05 17.15
C LEU A 593 -6.27 3.00 15.66
N MET A 594 -5.96 4.15 15.03
CA MET A 594 -5.52 4.26 13.64
C MET A 594 -4.05 3.86 13.41
N ASP A 595 -3.40 3.22 14.38
CA ASP A 595 -2.05 2.69 14.26
C ASP A 595 -2.07 1.19 13.88
N TYR A 596 -1.00 0.67 13.27
CA TYR A 596 -0.79 -0.77 13.09
C TYR A 596 -0.03 -1.34 14.29
N PHE A 597 -0.65 -1.33 15.47
CA PHE A 597 -0.04 -1.89 16.68
C PHE A 597 0.14 -3.43 16.59
N PRO A 598 1.20 -3.98 17.19
CA PRO A 598 1.39 -5.42 17.32
C PRO A 598 0.47 -6.00 18.42
N ILE A 599 0.47 -7.33 18.57
CA ILE A 599 -0.06 -7.95 19.79
C ILE A 599 0.73 -7.49 21.02
N ASN A 600 0.03 -6.97 22.03
CA ASN A 600 0.60 -6.70 23.35
C ASN A 600 0.83 -8.03 24.10
N LEU A 601 2.04 -8.56 23.99
CA LEU A 601 2.50 -9.72 24.78
C LEU A 601 3.33 -9.26 25.97
N ALA A 602 2.94 -9.68 27.17
CA ALA A 602 3.72 -9.48 28.39
C ALA A 602 5.15 -10.04 28.26
N PRO A 603 6.16 -9.44 28.89
CA PRO A 603 7.48 -10.06 29.00
C PRO A 603 7.46 -11.27 29.96
N PRO A 604 8.45 -12.18 29.91
CA PRO A 604 8.46 -13.38 30.72
C PRO A 604 8.46 -13.08 32.23
N GLY A 605 7.43 -13.55 32.93
CA GLY A 605 7.23 -13.34 34.38
C GLY A 605 6.23 -12.23 34.74
N THR A 606 5.83 -11.39 33.78
CA THR A 606 4.72 -10.44 33.93
C THR A 606 3.37 -11.14 33.69
N THR A 607 2.30 -10.62 34.28
CA THR A 607 0.93 -11.11 34.04
C THR A 607 0.36 -10.41 32.81
N GLN A 608 -0.29 -11.16 31.92
CA GLN A 608 -0.81 -10.66 30.65
C GLN A 608 -2.00 -9.69 30.85
N GLY A 609 -1.93 -8.53 30.19
CA GLY A 609 -3.02 -7.55 30.09
C GLY A 609 -3.91 -7.77 28.85
N ASP A 610 -4.63 -6.73 28.42
CA ASP A 610 -5.37 -6.77 27.16
C ASP A 610 -4.42 -6.90 25.95
N TYR A 611 -4.73 -7.79 25.01
CA TYR A 611 -3.90 -8.06 23.83
C TYR A 611 -3.96 -6.93 22.80
N PHE A 612 -5.13 -6.27 22.71
CA PHE A 612 -5.44 -5.20 21.76
C PHE A 612 -6.29 -4.09 22.43
N PRO A 613 -6.42 -2.90 21.82
CA PRO A 613 -7.10 -1.76 22.45
C PRO A 613 -8.58 -2.04 22.75
N MET A 614 -8.94 -1.95 24.03
CA MET A 614 -10.33 -2.15 24.49
C MET A 614 -11.19 -0.87 24.47
N ARG A 615 -10.60 0.27 24.10
CA ARG A 615 -11.25 1.57 23.90
C ARG A 615 -10.41 2.42 22.94
N LEU A 616 -11.03 3.48 22.40
CA LEU A 616 -10.34 4.55 21.69
C LEU A 616 -9.40 5.32 22.64
N GLY A 617 -8.34 5.89 22.07
CA GLY A 617 -7.35 6.68 22.80
C GLY A 617 -7.55 8.19 22.64
N PRO A 618 -6.77 9.03 23.35
CA PRO A 618 -6.94 10.48 23.34
C PRO A 618 -6.77 11.15 21.97
N TYR A 619 -5.96 10.59 21.07
CA TYR A 619 -5.83 11.08 19.70
C TYR A 619 -7.13 10.92 18.93
N ASP A 620 -7.78 9.76 19.02
CA ASP A 620 -9.02 9.47 18.31
C ASP A 620 -10.14 10.42 18.77
N GLU A 621 -10.23 10.66 20.09
CA GLU A 621 -11.17 11.61 20.68
C GLU A 621 -10.93 13.05 20.20
N TRP A 622 -9.67 13.47 20.13
CA TRP A 622 -9.27 14.77 19.64
C TRP A 622 -9.47 14.94 18.12
N ALA A 623 -9.24 13.88 17.34
CA ALA A 623 -9.47 13.88 15.90
C ALA A 623 -10.96 14.00 15.59
N ILE A 624 -11.84 13.26 16.30
CA ILE A 624 -13.29 13.43 16.20
C ILE A 624 -13.72 14.83 16.67
N GLU A 625 -13.11 15.41 17.70
CA GLU A 625 -13.35 16.81 18.06
C GLU A 625 -13.01 17.76 16.90
N TYR A 626 -11.84 17.61 16.26
CA TYR A 626 -11.47 18.40 15.10
C TYR A 626 -12.41 18.21 13.91
N GLY A 627 -12.81 16.98 13.61
CA GLY A 627 -13.62 16.68 12.43
C GLY A 627 -15.10 17.02 12.56
N TYR A 628 -15.70 16.79 13.73
CA TYR A 628 -17.16 16.71 13.89
C TYR A 628 -17.77 17.70 14.88
N LYS A 629 -17.00 18.31 15.78
CA LYS A 629 -17.53 19.27 16.76
C LYS A 629 -18.30 20.42 16.07
N PRO A 630 -19.56 20.70 16.44
CA PRO A 630 -20.31 21.84 15.88
C PRO A 630 -19.74 23.19 16.33
N THR A 631 -19.53 24.11 15.39
CA THR A 631 -18.96 25.45 15.62
C THR A 631 -19.99 26.59 15.49
N GLY A 632 -21.18 26.30 14.95
CA GLY A 632 -22.18 27.30 14.57
C GLY A 632 -21.79 28.19 13.37
N ALA A 633 -20.67 27.92 12.70
CA ALA A 633 -20.18 28.74 11.59
C ALA A 633 -20.95 28.48 10.29
N VAL A 634 -21.40 29.56 9.63
CA VAL A 634 -22.10 29.50 8.33
C VAL A 634 -21.17 29.47 7.11
N HIS A 635 -19.86 29.33 7.31
CA HIS A 635 -18.86 29.30 6.23
C HIS A 635 -17.54 28.69 6.74
N PRO A 636 -16.83 27.83 5.97
CA PRO A 636 -15.70 27.05 6.49
C PRO A 636 -14.54 27.90 7.05
N GLN A 637 -14.25 29.03 6.41
CA GLN A 637 -13.20 29.96 6.81
C GLN A 637 -13.51 30.69 8.13
N LEU A 638 -14.73 30.63 8.65
CA LEU A 638 -15.11 31.17 9.96
C LEU A 638 -14.87 30.18 11.11
N GLU A 639 -14.79 28.87 10.83
CA GLU A 639 -14.40 27.85 11.83
C GLU A 639 -12.94 27.97 12.25
N ARG A 640 -12.11 28.58 11.39
CA ARG A 640 -10.65 28.50 11.46
C ARG A 640 -10.04 28.86 12.83
N PRO A 641 -10.49 29.89 13.57
CA PRO A 641 -9.92 30.20 14.89
C PRO A 641 -10.18 29.11 15.95
N GLU A 642 -11.29 28.38 15.87
CA GLU A 642 -11.57 27.26 16.78
C GLU A 642 -10.81 26.01 16.33
N LEU A 643 -10.78 25.72 15.03
CA LEU A 643 -10.01 24.59 14.48
C LEU A 643 -8.50 24.75 14.70
N GLU A 644 -7.97 25.97 14.57
CA GLU A 644 -6.59 26.31 14.96
C GLU A 644 -6.37 26.01 16.46
N ALA A 645 -7.28 26.41 17.35
CA ALA A 645 -7.16 26.15 18.78
C ALA A 645 -7.24 24.64 19.13
N ILE A 646 -8.03 23.86 18.37
CA ILE A 646 -8.06 22.39 18.49
C ILE A 646 -6.73 21.80 18.01
N ALA A 647 -6.31 22.11 16.77
CA ALA A 647 -5.11 21.56 16.13
C ALA A 647 -3.79 21.94 16.84
N ASN A 648 -3.73 23.10 17.50
CA ASN A 648 -2.57 23.52 18.30
C ASN A 648 -2.27 22.58 19.50
N ARG A 649 -3.19 21.67 19.87
CA ARG A 649 -2.95 20.63 20.91
C ARG A 649 -2.09 19.45 20.44
N VAL A 650 -1.69 19.38 19.16
CA VAL A 650 -0.73 18.37 18.63
C VAL A 650 0.64 18.37 19.34
N ASN A 651 0.88 19.34 20.24
CA ASN A 651 2.05 19.38 21.10
C ASN A 651 1.97 18.50 22.35
N GLN A 652 0.78 18.00 22.70
CA GLN A 652 0.57 17.02 23.78
C GLN A 652 1.08 15.64 23.28
N PRO A 653 1.91 14.90 24.04
CA PRO A 653 2.52 13.65 23.59
C PRO A 653 1.51 12.64 23.00
N GLU A 654 0.37 12.47 23.69
CA GLU A 654 -0.73 11.59 23.32
C GLU A 654 -1.51 12.05 22.08
N LEU A 655 -1.35 13.30 21.63
CA LEU A 655 -2.02 13.87 20.46
C LEU A 655 -1.08 14.04 19.25
N THR A 656 0.10 13.43 19.28
CA THR A 656 1.06 13.54 18.16
C THR A 656 0.64 12.71 16.94
N TYR A 657 0.97 13.20 15.74
CA TYR A 657 0.58 12.62 14.45
C TYR A 657 1.78 12.23 13.58
N GLY A 658 1.77 11.02 13.02
CA GLY A 658 2.72 10.51 12.01
C GLY A 658 2.01 9.74 10.90
N THR A 659 2.29 10.06 9.63
CA THR A 659 1.55 9.56 8.46
C THR A 659 2.18 8.32 7.82
N ASP A 660 1.46 7.69 6.89
CA ASP A 660 1.99 6.68 5.97
C ASP A 660 3.30 7.12 5.29
N GLU A 661 3.35 8.37 4.78
CA GLU A 661 4.52 8.90 4.09
C GLU A 661 5.72 9.10 5.03
N ASP A 662 5.48 9.39 6.31
CA ASP A 662 6.54 9.44 7.34
C ASP A 662 7.06 8.04 7.66
N ALA A 663 6.17 7.09 7.91
CA ALA A 663 6.54 5.71 8.28
C ALA A 663 7.37 5.05 7.17
N PHE A 664 6.98 5.24 5.90
CA PHE A 664 7.73 4.74 4.75
C PHE A 664 8.93 5.62 4.34
N SER A 665 9.25 6.70 5.08
CA SER A 665 10.48 7.48 4.89
C SER A 665 11.71 6.84 5.55
N PHE A 666 11.50 6.05 6.61
CA PHE A 666 12.55 5.47 7.46
C PHE A 666 13.51 6.53 8.05
N LEU A 667 12.99 7.73 8.30
CA LEU A 667 13.68 8.84 8.97
C LEU A 667 13.41 8.85 10.47
N ASP A 668 12.14 8.71 10.86
CA ASP A 668 11.65 8.88 12.23
C ASP A 668 11.44 7.53 12.92
N PRO A 669 12.25 7.18 13.94
CA PRO A 669 12.11 5.93 14.68
C PRO A 669 10.98 5.97 15.73
N GLU A 670 10.31 7.12 15.88
CA GLU A 670 9.08 7.31 16.65
C GLU A 670 7.91 7.52 15.67
N THR A 671 7.94 6.83 14.51
CA THR A 671 6.83 6.71 13.53
C THR A 671 6.98 5.41 12.72
N ASN A 672 6.65 4.25 13.30
CA ASN A 672 6.74 2.95 12.64
C ASN A 672 5.38 2.23 12.64
N ALA A 673 5.25 1.17 11.85
CA ALA A 673 4.21 0.15 12.05
C ALA A 673 4.75 -1.00 12.93
N PHE A 674 3.86 -1.64 13.68
CA PHE A 674 4.11 -2.82 14.51
C PHE A 674 5.11 -2.64 15.66
N ASP A 675 5.20 -1.42 16.21
CA ASP A 675 5.80 -1.12 17.52
C ASP A 675 4.75 -0.78 18.59
N LEU A 676 5.18 -0.73 19.85
CA LEU A 676 4.34 -0.43 21.02
C LEU A 676 5.21 0.13 22.14
N SER A 677 4.62 0.89 23.06
CA SER A 677 5.25 1.62 24.17
C SER A 677 5.89 2.96 23.80
N ASN A 678 5.95 3.88 24.76
CA ASN A 678 6.75 5.10 24.70
C ASN A 678 8.28 4.84 24.78
N ASP A 679 8.68 3.60 25.12
CA ASP A 679 10.01 3.05 24.85
C ASP A 679 9.91 1.78 23.96
N PRO A 680 9.88 1.96 22.61
CA PRO A 680 9.93 0.85 21.67
C PRO A 680 11.23 0.04 21.69
N LEU A 681 12.35 0.58 22.20
CA LEU A 681 13.60 -0.16 22.32
C LEU A 681 13.49 -1.21 23.43
N GLN A 682 12.96 -0.81 24.59
CA GLN A 682 12.70 -1.76 25.67
C GLN A 682 11.61 -2.77 25.30
N TYR A 683 10.55 -2.34 24.58
CA TYR A 683 9.51 -3.24 24.09
C TYR A 683 10.04 -4.27 23.08
N ALA A 684 10.77 -3.84 22.05
CA ALA A 684 11.35 -4.74 21.04
C ALA A 684 12.34 -5.74 21.67
N GLN A 685 13.09 -5.33 22.71
CA GLN A 685 13.90 -6.26 23.49
C GLN A 685 13.05 -7.34 24.17
N TRP A 686 11.95 -6.97 24.84
CA TRP A 686 11.04 -7.95 25.46
C TRP A 686 10.41 -8.89 24.44
N GLN A 687 10.07 -8.39 23.25
CA GLN A 687 9.50 -9.22 22.19
C GLN A 687 10.53 -10.16 21.55
N MET A 688 11.80 -9.75 21.45
CA MET A 688 12.91 -10.68 21.13
C MET A 688 13.09 -11.77 22.19
N GLN A 689 12.94 -11.45 23.49
CA GLN A 689 12.98 -12.43 24.58
C GLN A 689 11.77 -13.38 24.56
N ASN A 690 10.57 -12.89 24.26
CA ASN A 690 9.37 -13.72 24.07
C ASN A 690 9.55 -14.69 22.91
N ALA A 691 10.03 -14.24 21.75
CA ALA A 691 10.34 -15.10 20.61
C ALA A 691 11.40 -16.17 20.93
N GLN A 692 12.45 -15.83 21.69
CA GLN A 692 13.42 -16.82 22.19
C GLN A 692 12.76 -17.87 23.10
N ALA A 693 11.84 -17.47 23.98
CA ALA A 693 11.10 -18.38 24.84
C ALA A 693 10.14 -19.31 24.06
N VAL A 694 9.54 -18.83 22.96
CA VAL A 694 8.74 -19.66 22.05
C VAL A 694 9.62 -20.68 21.33
N TRP A 695 10.73 -20.26 20.70
CA TRP A 695 11.65 -21.19 20.00
C TRP A 695 12.13 -22.34 20.88
N GLN A 696 12.48 -22.05 22.15
CA GLN A 696 12.95 -23.08 23.08
C GLN A 696 11.87 -24.14 23.37
N ARG A 697 10.59 -23.74 23.47
CA ARG A 697 9.50 -24.69 23.74
C ARG A 697 8.97 -25.44 22.51
N LEU A 698 9.30 -24.99 21.29
CA LEU A 698 8.99 -25.75 20.06
C LEU A 698 9.68 -27.13 20.03
N GLU A 699 10.79 -27.32 20.78
CA GLU A 699 11.47 -28.61 20.89
C GLU A 699 10.84 -29.57 21.92
N ASP A 700 10.40 -29.05 23.07
CA ASP A 700 10.10 -29.87 24.26
C ASP A 700 8.70 -30.52 24.26
N GLY A 701 7.76 -30.04 23.44
CA GLY A 701 6.46 -30.71 23.28
C GLY A 701 5.32 -29.83 22.79
N TYR A 702 5.29 -29.55 21.48
CA TYR A 702 4.16 -28.84 20.85
C TYR A 702 3.57 -29.51 19.59
N LEU A 703 4.18 -30.57 19.04
CA LEU A 703 3.52 -31.38 18.02
C LEU A 703 2.50 -32.33 18.66
N LEU A 704 1.23 -32.22 18.24
CA LEU A 704 0.22 -33.25 18.54
C LEU A 704 0.53 -34.55 17.76
N PRO A 705 0.04 -35.72 18.20
CA PRO A 705 0.38 -37.02 17.58
C PRO A 705 0.00 -37.20 16.10
N ASP A 706 -0.80 -36.27 15.57
CA ASP A 706 -1.35 -36.18 14.22
C ASP A 706 -0.82 -35.00 13.38
N GLU A 707 0.04 -34.14 13.95
CA GLU A 707 0.64 -32.99 13.23
C GLU A 707 1.92 -33.36 12.45
N SER A 708 2.23 -32.59 11.40
CA SER A 708 3.41 -32.79 10.57
C SER A 708 4.65 -32.03 11.08
N TYR A 709 5.84 -32.52 10.72
CA TYR A 709 7.07 -31.76 10.89
C TYR A 709 7.11 -30.48 10.03
N GLY A 710 6.33 -30.41 8.95
CA GLY A 710 6.11 -29.17 8.19
C GLY A 710 5.43 -28.08 9.03
N MET A 711 4.43 -28.44 9.85
CA MET A 711 3.80 -27.49 10.79
C MET A 711 4.80 -26.97 11.83
N LEU A 712 5.73 -27.80 12.31
CA LEU A 712 6.82 -27.34 13.20
C LEU A 712 7.78 -26.38 12.48
N ARG A 713 8.11 -26.65 11.22
CA ARG A 713 8.93 -25.75 10.38
C ARG A 713 8.27 -24.39 10.20
N ASP A 714 6.99 -24.35 9.85
CA ASP A 714 6.26 -23.10 9.64
C ASP A 714 6.14 -22.30 10.94
N ARG A 715 5.86 -22.98 12.08
CA ARG A 715 5.87 -22.36 13.42
C ARG A 715 7.23 -21.76 13.77
N PHE A 716 8.34 -22.44 13.45
CA PHE A 716 9.70 -21.90 13.64
C PHE A 716 9.93 -20.64 12.78
N GLU A 717 9.50 -20.64 11.52
CA GLU A 717 9.65 -19.53 10.58
C GLU A 717 8.77 -18.31 10.93
N THR A 718 7.57 -18.51 11.51
CA THR A 718 6.75 -17.42 12.09
C THR A 718 7.53 -16.68 13.17
N VAL A 719 8.10 -17.41 14.14
CA VAL A 719 8.86 -16.80 15.25
C VAL A 719 10.19 -16.22 14.76
N PHE A 720 10.84 -16.85 13.77
CA PHE A 720 12.05 -16.31 13.13
C PHE A 720 11.80 -14.96 12.44
N SER A 721 10.70 -14.86 11.70
CA SER A 721 10.28 -13.63 11.01
C SER A 721 9.89 -12.53 12.00
N TYR A 722 9.18 -12.89 13.07
CA TYR A 722 8.82 -11.97 14.15
C TYR A 722 10.06 -11.37 14.82
N TYR A 723 11.03 -12.19 15.25
CA TYR A 723 12.29 -11.70 15.86
C TYR A 723 13.08 -10.77 14.92
N PHE A 724 13.11 -11.08 13.62
CA PHE A 724 13.77 -10.23 12.61
C PHE A 724 13.05 -8.87 12.48
N SER A 725 11.72 -8.81 12.52
CA SER A 725 11.00 -7.52 12.52
C SER A 725 11.46 -6.59 13.66
N GLN A 726 11.60 -7.13 14.88
CA GLN A 726 12.06 -6.38 16.05
C GLN A 726 13.51 -5.86 15.88
N ALA A 727 14.39 -6.66 15.26
CA ALA A 727 15.76 -6.24 14.96
C ALA A 727 15.84 -5.07 13.95
N LEU A 728 14.87 -4.93 13.05
CA LEU A 728 14.77 -3.79 12.13
C LEU A 728 14.15 -2.56 12.79
N THR A 729 13.12 -2.72 13.63
CA THR A 729 12.57 -1.62 14.44
C THR A 729 13.64 -0.99 15.33
N VAL A 730 14.50 -1.82 15.96
CA VAL A 730 15.64 -1.33 16.76
C VAL A 730 16.68 -0.60 15.89
N SER A 731 16.97 -1.03 14.66
CA SER A 731 17.97 -0.36 13.82
C SER A 731 17.54 1.03 13.35
N ASN A 732 16.24 1.31 13.19
CA ASN A 732 15.72 2.63 12.82
C ASN A 732 16.24 3.78 13.71
N TYR A 733 16.43 3.55 15.00
CA TYR A 733 16.94 4.57 15.95
C TYR A 733 18.35 5.09 15.61
N VAL A 734 19.21 4.29 14.99
CA VAL A 734 20.62 4.64 14.75
C VAL A 734 20.74 5.70 13.64
N GLY A 735 20.99 6.96 14.00
CA GLY A 735 20.94 8.09 13.10
C GLY A 735 19.51 8.45 12.63
N GLY A 736 18.48 8.13 13.43
CA GLY A 736 17.09 8.56 13.19
C GLY A 736 16.85 10.03 13.58
N GLN A 737 15.83 10.67 13.01
CA GLN A 737 15.42 12.04 13.33
C GLN A 737 13.90 12.11 13.49
N ARG A 738 13.42 12.58 14.65
CA ARG A 738 12.00 12.81 14.90
C ARG A 738 11.48 13.97 14.07
N PHE A 739 10.35 13.78 13.40
CA PHE A 739 9.61 14.81 12.67
C PHE A 739 8.47 15.38 13.52
N ASN A 740 8.35 16.71 13.58
CA ASN A 740 7.33 17.42 14.35
C ASN A 740 6.55 18.40 13.46
N ARG A 741 5.22 18.21 13.37
CA ARG A 741 4.29 19.08 12.62
C ARG A 741 3.93 20.39 13.36
N GLN A 742 4.85 20.94 14.16
CA GLN A 742 4.57 22.15 14.96
C GLN A 742 4.80 23.41 14.14
N HIS A 743 3.93 24.40 14.31
CA HIS A 743 3.98 25.68 13.61
C HIS A 743 4.87 26.70 14.35
N PRO A 744 5.51 27.65 13.63
CA PRO A 744 6.29 28.71 14.26
C PRO A 744 5.45 29.58 15.21
N GLY A 745 5.68 29.43 16.51
CA GLY A 745 4.94 30.10 17.58
C GLY A 745 4.17 29.18 18.52
N ASP A 746 4.12 27.87 18.25
CA ASP A 746 3.53 26.88 19.15
C ASP A 746 4.25 26.85 20.51
N VAL A 747 3.48 26.67 21.59
CA VAL A 747 3.91 26.87 22.99
C VAL A 747 5.13 26.04 23.40
N SER A 748 5.32 24.88 22.76
CA SER A 748 6.41 23.93 23.00
C SER A 748 7.73 24.30 22.30
N GLY A 749 7.70 25.15 21.26
CA GLY A 749 8.90 25.65 20.58
C GLY A 749 9.81 24.58 19.94
N ARG A 750 9.33 23.35 19.72
CA ARG A 750 10.12 22.24 19.14
C ARG A 750 10.50 22.54 17.70
N LEU A 751 11.61 21.97 17.25
CA LEU A 751 12.03 22.08 15.85
C LEU A 751 11.30 21.03 15.00
N PRO A 752 11.03 21.31 13.70
CA PRO A 752 10.43 20.32 12.81
C PRO A 752 11.25 19.03 12.69
N PHE A 753 12.56 19.08 12.86
CA PHE A 753 13.43 17.91 12.93
C PHE A 753 14.29 17.94 14.19
N GLU A 754 14.25 16.87 14.97
CA GLU A 754 15.02 16.71 16.20
C GLU A 754 15.82 15.38 16.13
N PRO A 755 17.13 15.37 16.43
CA PRO A 755 17.90 14.13 16.47
C PRO A 755 17.33 13.11 17.47
N THR A 756 17.45 11.82 17.14
CA THR A 756 17.37 10.78 18.17
C THR A 756 18.50 11.01 19.18
N THR A 757 18.18 11.12 20.47
CA THR A 757 19.15 11.32 21.56
C THR A 757 20.27 10.28 21.51
N LEU A 758 21.52 10.69 21.75
CA LEU A 758 22.69 9.80 21.77
C LEU A 758 22.48 8.54 22.64
N GLU A 759 21.80 8.68 23.78
CA GLU A 759 21.45 7.56 24.69
C GLU A 759 20.59 6.49 23.99
N LYS A 760 19.43 6.84 23.43
CA LYS A 760 18.61 5.91 22.60
C LYS A 760 19.42 5.29 21.44
N GLN A 761 20.32 6.05 20.79
CA GLN A 761 21.16 5.51 19.71
C GLN A 761 22.18 4.48 20.22
N GLN A 762 22.74 4.68 21.41
CA GLN A 762 23.66 3.75 22.06
C GLN A 762 22.92 2.50 22.57
N GLN A 763 21.75 2.66 23.20
CA GLN A 763 20.85 1.57 23.61
C GLN A 763 20.45 0.69 22.42
N ALA A 764 20.11 1.30 21.27
CA ALA A 764 19.80 0.57 20.03
C ALA A 764 21.01 -0.25 19.54
N LEU A 765 22.21 0.34 19.52
CA LEU A 765 23.43 -0.39 19.16
C LEU A 765 23.75 -1.52 20.14
N GLU A 766 23.67 -1.31 21.45
CA GLU A 766 23.90 -2.35 22.47
C GLU A 766 22.89 -3.50 22.36
N THR A 767 21.62 -3.18 22.06
CA THR A 767 20.57 -4.16 21.81
C THR A 767 20.91 -5.02 20.58
N LEU A 768 21.30 -4.42 19.45
CA LEU A 768 21.69 -5.19 18.25
C LEU A 768 22.98 -5.99 18.46
N GLN A 769 23.95 -5.44 19.19
CA GLN A 769 25.18 -6.16 19.55
C GLN A 769 24.88 -7.41 20.39
N THR A 770 23.90 -7.33 21.30
CA THR A 770 23.49 -8.42 22.18
C THR A 770 22.60 -9.45 21.45
N TYR A 771 21.50 -9.02 20.84
CA TYR A 771 20.45 -9.89 20.31
C TYR A 771 20.63 -10.28 18.83
N VAL A 772 21.53 -9.62 18.09
CA VAL A 772 21.74 -9.90 16.65
C VAL A 772 23.18 -10.27 16.35
N PHE A 773 24.18 -9.56 16.90
CA PHE A 773 25.58 -9.72 16.48
C PHE A 773 26.46 -10.57 17.41
N ALA A 774 26.05 -10.85 18.65
CA ALA A 774 26.82 -11.66 19.58
C ALA A 774 27.10 -13.08 19.04
N ALA A 775 28.21 -13.70 19.47
CA ALA A 775 28.63 -15.01 18.98
C ALA A 775 27.68 -16.15 19.38
N ASP A 776 26.86 -15.91 20.42
CA ASP A 776 25.87 -16.78 21.05
C ASP A 776 24.42 -16.27 20.91
N ALA A 777 24.18 -15.16 20.18
CA ALA A 777 22.84 -14.59 19.94
C ALA A 777 21.84 -15.57 19.31
N PHE A 778 22.35 -16.58 18.59
CA PHE A 778 21.55 -17.62 17.94
C PHE A 778 22.09 -19.00 18.31
N SER A 779 21.32 -19.74 19.12
CA SER A 779 21.61 -21.10 19.52
C SER A 779 20.36 -21.96 19.37
N PHE A 780 20.45 -23.03 18.60
CA PHE A 780 19.34 -23.94 18.29
C PHE A 780 19.80 -25.38 18.51
N SER A 781 18.94 -26.21 19.09
CA SER A 781 19.25 -27.62 19.29
C SER A 781 19.40 -28.36 17.96
N PRO A 782 20.42 -29.26 17.84
CA PRO A 782 20.51 -30.16 16.70
C PRO A 782 19.27 -31.04 16.52
N ASN A 783 18.55 -31.38 17.59
CA ASN A 783 17.33 -32.17 17.49
C ASN A 783 16.20 -31.35 16.84
N LEU A 784 15.88 -30.15 17.36
CA LEU A 784 14.93 -29.23 16.73
C LEU A 784 15.26 -28.98 15.25
N LEU A 785 16.52 -28.66 14.91
CA LEU A 785 16.93 -28.39 13.53
C LEU A 785 16.72 -29.58 12.57
N ASN A 786 16.87 -30.82 13.05
CA ASN A 786 16.61 -32.02 12.24
C ASN A 786 15.10 -32.36 12.13
N GLN A 787 14.24 -31.67 12.90
CA GLN A 787 12.78 -31.78 12.81
C GLN A 787 12.16 -30.71 11.88
N LEU A 788 12.90 -29.71 11.41
CA LEU A 788 12.40 -28.64 10.51
C LEU A 788 12.25 -29.09 9.03
N ALA A 789 11.79 -30.32 8.81
CA ALA A 789 11.56 -30.88 7.48
C ALA A 789 10.33 -30.20 6.83
N PRO A 790 10.40 -29.76 5.56
CA PRO A 790 9.26 -29.16 4.88
C PRO A 790 8.24 -30.21 4.46
N ASP A 791 6.95 -29.88 4.54
CA ASP A 791 5.90 -30.70 3.93
C ASP A 791 6.04 -30.75 2.40
N ARG A 792 5.53 -31.83 1.81
CA ARG A 792 5.64 -32.14 0.38
C ARG A 792 4.28 -32.52 -0.24
N TRP A 793 3.21 -31.91 0.27
CA TRP A 793 1.90 -31.94 -0.38
C TRP A 793 2.01 -31.44 -1.81
N PHE A 794 1.39 -32.14 -2.77
CA PHE A 794 1.38 -31.76 -4.18
C PHE A 794 -0.06 -31.88 -4.70
N HIS A 795 -0.75 -30.76 -4.83
CA HIS A 795 -2.13 -30.67 -5.29
C HIS A 795 -2.39 -29.28 -5.92
N TRP A 796 -3.60 -29.07 -6.42
CA TRP A 796 -4.01 -27.84 -7.13
C TRP A 796 -3.69 -26.54 -6.37
N GLY A 797 -3.68 -26.58 -5.03
CA GLY A 797 -3.36 -25.45 -4.15
C GLY A 797 -1.96 -25.48 -3.51
N SER A 798 -1.18 -26.56 -3.63
CA SER A 798 0.15 -26.66 -3.02
C SER A 798 1.19 -27.19 -4.00
N TYR A 799 2.17 -26.35 -4.32
CA TYR A 799 3.26 -26.62 -5.25
C TYR A 799 4.60 -26.47 -4.52
N PRO A 800 5.16 -27.53 -3.92
CA PRO A 800 6.34 -27.45 -3.07
C PRO A 800 7.61 -27.29 -3.92
N LEU A 801 8.36 -26.21 -3.70
CA LEU A 801 9.63 -25.96 -4.40
C LEU A 801 10.54 -27.18 -4.41
N VAL A 802 11.07 -27.55 -5.58
CA VAL A 802 12.12 -28.59 -5.71
C VAL A 802 13.48 -28.01 -5.32
N ALA A 803 13.54 -27.49 -4.09
CA ALA A 803 14.72 -27.04 -3.37
C ALA A 803 15.21 -28.13 -2.39
N SER A 804 16.32 -27.86 -1.71
CA SER A 804 16.90 -28.76 -0.71
C SER A 804 15.92 -29.13 0.41
N LEU A 805 16.10 -30.30 1.01
CA LEU A 805 15.22 -30.83 2.07
C LEU A 805 15.63 -30.39 3.47
N ASP A 806 16.90 -30.06 3.67
CA ASP A 806 17.45 -29.52 4.90
C ASP A 806 16.97 -28.07 5.16
N TYR A 807 16.97 -27.69 6.44
CA TYR A 807 16.64 -26.33 6.85
C TYR A 807 17.93 -25.47 6.88
N PRO A 808 18.06 -24.43 6.05
CA PRO A 808 19.32 -23.69 5.87
C PRO A 808 19.52 -22.63 6.97
N ILE A 809 19.59 -23.05 8.24
CA ILE A 809 19.64 -22.14 9.40
C ILE A 809 20.84 -21.17 9.34
N TYR A 810 21.98 -21.62 8.83
CA TYR A 810 23.16 -20.78 8.63
C TYR A 810 22.84 -19.59 7.70
N ASP A 811 22.12 -19.84 6.60
CA ASP A 811 21.76 -18.79 5.64
C ASP A 811 20.65 -17.89 6.19
N ARG A 812 19.62 -18.43 6.88
CA ARG A 812 18.56 -17.61 7.51
C ARG A 812 19.15 -16.62 8.53
N VAL A 813 20.05 -17.09 9.40
CA VAL A 813 20.74 -16.23 10.40
C VAL A 813 21.73 -15.25 9.73
N SER A 814 22.56 -15.72 8.80
CA SER A 814 23.53 -14.84 8.10
C SER A 814 22.82 -13.76 7.29
N PHE A 815 21.63 -14.06 6.76
CA PHE A 815 20.77 -13.11 6.05
C PHE A 815 20.21 -12.03 6.98
N LEU A 816 19.58 -12.43 8.09
CA LEU A 816 19.09 -11.52 9.14
C LEU A 816 20.21 -10.57 9.59
N GLN A 817 21.33 -11.14 10.04
CA GLN A 817 22.50 -10.40 10.50
C GLN A 817 23.07 -9.46 9.42
N GLY A 818 23.17 -9.94 8.18
CA GLY A 818 23.71 -9.18 7.04
C GLY A 818 22.81 -8.03 6.58
N VAL A 819 21.49 -8.19 6.66
CA VAL A 819 20.50 -7.13 6.37
C VAL A 819 20.59 -6.03 7.42
N THR A 820 20.57 -6.38 8.72
CA THR A 820 20.68 -5.39 9.81
C THR A 820 22.02 -4.62 9.71
N LEU A 821 23.12 -5.30 9.39
CA LEU A 821 24.41 -4.66 9.13
C LEU A 821 24.37 -3.67 7.95
N LEU A 822 23.66 -4.04 6.87
CA LEU A 822 23.60 -3.25 5.65
C LEU A 822 22.73 -2.00 5.82
N ASP A 823 21.63 -2.11 6.56
CA ASP A 823 20.80 -0.96 6.92
C ASP A 823 21.60 0.06 7.76
N LEU A 824 22.28 -0.41 8.81
CA LEU A 824 23.16 0.41 9.65
C LEU A 824 24.27 1.11 8.85
N LEU A 825 24.78 0.48 7.78
CA LEU A 825 25.85 0.98 6.92
C LEU A 825 25.37 1.47 5.53
N SER A 826 24.08 1.75 5.39
CA SER A 826 23.48 2.24 4.14
C SER A 826 23.89 3.69 3.85
N ALA A 827 24.09 4.03 2.57
CA ALA A 827 24.53 5.36 2.14
C ALA A 827 23.66 6.47 2.71
N ASN A 828 22.34 6.29 2.72
CA ASN A 828 21.40 7.27 3.24
C ASN A 828 21.60 7.48 4.75
N ARG A 829 21.70 6.40 5.54
CA ARG A 829 21.91 6.48 7.00
C ARG A 829 23.28 7.09 7.34
N LEU A 830 24.32 6.71 6.61
CA LEU A 830 25.67 7.28 6.75
C LEU A 830 25.69 8.79 6.43
N SER A 831 24.97 9.23 5.39
CA SER A 831 24.78 10.66 5.10
C SER A 831 23.98 11.38 6.19
N ARG A 832 22.90 10.79 6.73
CA ARG A 832 22.15 11.38 7.87
C ARG A 832 23.05 11.58 9.09
N ILE A 833 23.88 10.60 9.42
CA ILE A 833 24.81 10.66 10.57
C ILE A 833 25.83 11.78 10.37
N GLN A 834 26.40 11.93 9.17
CA GLN A 834 27.29 13.05 8.86
C GLN A 834 26.60 14.42 8.92
N GLU A 835 25.35 14.52 8.45
CA GLU A 835 24.57 15.76 8.56
C GLU A 835 24.13 16.07 10.00
N LEU A 836 23.88 15.05 10.83
CA LEU A 836 23.53 15.19 12.24
C LEU A 836 24.66 15.87 13.02
N GLU A 837 25.91 15.51 12.75
CA GLU A 837 27.09 16.16 13.35
C GLU A 837 27.12 17.67 13.06
N LEU A 838 26.73 18.08 11.85
CA LEU A 838 26.64 19.49 11.46
C LEU A 838 25.41 20.22 12.03
N LYS A 839 24.31 19.50 12.28
CA LYS A 839 23.03 20.06 12.76
C LYS A 839 22.96 20.21 14.28
N ALA A 840 23.62 19.32 15.03
CA ALA A 840 23.54 19.25 16.50
C ALA A 840 24.90 19.35 17.21
N GLY A 841 26.02 19.07 16.53
CA GLY A 841 27.36 19.01 17.12
C GLY A 841 27.71 17.61 17.64
N SER A 842 28.98 17.21 17.46
CA SER A 842 29.49 15.85 17.71
C SER A 842 29.47 15.36 19.16
N ALA A 843 29.05 16.17 20.13
CA ALA A 843 28.87 15.75 21.52
C ALA A 843 27.47 15.16 21.80
N GLU A 844 26.46 15.52 21.00
CA GLU A 844 25.04 15.23 21.27
C GLU A 844 24.46 14.13 20.36
N VAL A 845 25.25 13.64 19.39
CA VAL A 845 24.83 12.66 18.38
C VAL A 845 25.91 11.61 18.15
N LEU A 846 25.49 10.41 17.73
CA LEU A 846 26.40 9.36 17.27
C LEU A 846 27.15 9.84 16.02
N THR A 847 28.47 9.73 15.98
CA THR A 847 29.28 10.10 14.80
C THR A 847 29.58 8.90 13.89
N LEU A 848 30.08 9.18 12.68
CA LEU A 848 30.55 8.10 11.78
C LEU A 848 31.65 7.24 12.41
N PRO A 849 32.72 7.78 13.05
CA PRO A 849 33.66 6.98 13.82
C PRO A 849 33.00 6.04 14.85
N ASP A 850 32.09 6.55 15.68
CA ASP A 850 31.48 5.77 16.77
C ASP A 850 30.71 4.55 16.25
N LEU A 851 29.93 4.72 15.17
CA LEU A 851 29.19 3.63 14.54
C LEU A 851 30.13 2.54 14.01
N PHE A 852 31.15 2.92 13.24
CA PHE A 852 32.09 1.97 12.65
C PHE A 852 32.98 1.28 13.71
N ASP A 853 33.44 2.02 14.72
CA ASP A 853 34.22 1.45 15.82
C ASP A 853 33.38 0.52 16.70
N SER A 854 32.13 0.88 17.02
CA SER A 854 31.22 0.00 17.75
C SER A 854 30.98 -1.31 16.99
N LEU A 855 30.58 -1.22 15.72
CA LEU A 855 30.33 -2.39 14.88
C LEU A 855 31.59 -3.27 14.76
N GLN A 856 32.76 -2.72 14.41
CA GLN A 856 33.97 -3.55 14.30
C GLN A 856 34.34 -4.20 15.64
N GLN A 857 34.25 -3.47 16.75
CA GLN A 857 34.64 -3.99 18.06
C GLN A 857 33.70 -5.07 18.60
N GLY A 858 32.41 -5.02 18.25
CA GLY A 858 31.43 -6.03 18.62
C GLY A 858 31.45 -7.25 17.68
N ILE A 859 31.66 -7.04 16.38
CA ILE A 859 31.71 -8.10 15.34
C ILE A 859 33.03 -8.89 15.35
N TRP A 860 34.12 -8.29 15.83
CA TRP A 860 35.45 -8.90 15.90
C TRP A 860 36.03 -8.92 17.33
N SER A 861 35.17 -9.08 18.33
CA SER A 861 35.57 -9.10 19.75
C SER A 861 36.60 -10.20 20.06
N GLU A 862 36.60 -11.31 19.32
CA GLU A 862 37.55 -12.42 19.41
C GLU A 862 39.00 -11.98 19.13
N LEU A 863 39.22 -10.91 18.36
CA LEU A 863 40.56 -10.38 18.09
C LEU A 863 41.17 -9.59 19.26
N LYS A 864 40.38 -9.34 20.32
CA LYS A 864 40.83 -8.71 21.57
C LYS A 864 41.31 -9.72 22.62
N GLY A 865 40.92 -10.99 22.50
CA GLY A 865 41.23 -12.05 23.48
C GLY A 865 42.49 -12.86 23.16
N GLU A 866 42.92 -13.69 24.11
CA GLU A 866 43.94 -14.71 23.87
C GLU A 866 43.28 -15.96 23.26
N SER A 867 43.47 -16.16 21.95
CA SER A 867 43.09 -17.35 21.17
C SER A 867 41.65 -17.87 21.38
N THR A 868 40.65 -17.13 20.88
CA THR A 868 39.25 -17.58 20.85
C THR A 868 38.91 -18.22 19.50
N GLN A 869 38.29 -19.40 19.50
CA GLN A 869 37.78 -20.02 18.26
C GLN A 869 36.55 -19.25 17.76
N ILE A 870 36.46 -18.98 16.46
CA ILE A 870 35.36 -18.17 15.90
C ILE A 870 34.29 -19.10 15.34
N GLY A 871 33.10 -19.11 15.95
CA GLY A 871 31.99 -19.99 15.59
C GLY A 871 31.45 -19.83 14.17
N LEU A 872 30.72 -20.82 13.66
CA LEU A 872 30.29 -20.87 12.25
C LEU A 872 29.49 -19.64 11.81
N LEU A 873 28.40 -19.32 12.51
CA LEU A 873 27.52 -18.17 12.23
C LEU A 873 28.30 -16.84 12.31
N ARG A 874 29.13 -16.72 13.35
CA ARG A 874 29.98 -15.57 13.62
C ARG A 874 30.99 -15.28 12.49
N ARG A 875 31.58 -16.31 11.88
CA ARG A 875 32.41 -16.17 10.65
C ARG A 875 31.58 -15.71 9.44
N GLY A 876 30.28 -16.05 9.38
CA GLY A 876 29.33 -15.51 8.40
C GLY A 876 29.16 -14.01 8.55
N LEU A 877 28.71 -13.54 9.72
CA LEU A 877 28.58 -12.12 10.08
C LEU A 877 29.87 -11.31 9.77
N GLN A 878 31.03 -11.83 10.16
CA GLN A 878 32.33 -11.22 9.88
C GLN A 878 32.63 -11.06 8.37
N ARG A 879 32.22 -12.01 7.54
CA ARG A 879 32.30 -11.89 6.06
C ARG A 879 31.32 -10.85 5.51
N HIS A 880 30.10 -10.77 6.03
CA HIS A 880 29.13 -9.75 5.61
C HIS A 880 29.62 -8.33 5.95
N TYR A 881 30.22 -8.13 7.13
CA TYR A 881 30.90 -6.88 7.47
C TYR A 881 32.01 -6.53 6.47
N LEU A 882 32.87 -7.49 6.12
CA LEU A 882 33.92 -7.31 5.10
C LEU A 882 33.36 -7.05 3.70
N ASN A 883 32.22 -7.65 3.32
CA ASN A 883 31.55 -7.36 2.04
C ASN A 883 31.12 -5.89 1.97
N ILE A 884 30.51 -5.36 3.02
CA ILE A 884 30.02 -3.98 3.07
C ILE A 884 31.19 -2.99 3.07
N LEU A 885 32.21 -3.20 3.93
CA LEU A 885 33.43 -2.37 3.91
C LEU A 885 34.16 -2.43 2.56
N SER A 886 34.19 -3.59 1.90
CA SER A 886 34.76 -3.76 0.56
C SER A 886 34.01 -2.92 -0.47
N SER A 887 32.67 -2.98 -0.49
CA SER A 887 31.84 -2.21 -1.42
C SER A 887 31.99 -0.70 -1.23
N LEU A 888 31.92 -0.23 0.03
CA LEU A 888 32.14 1.18 0.39
C LEU A 888 33.48 1.71 -0.15
N VAL A 889 34.56 0.95 0.01
CA VAL A 889 35.93 1.38 -0.35
C VAL A 889 36.22 1.25 -1.85
N LEU A 890 35.72 0.19 -2.52
CA LEU A 890 36.04 -0.08 -3.92
C LEU A 890 35.17 0.68 -4.92
N ARG A 891 33.92 1.05 -4.56
CA ARG A 891 32.92 1.67 -5.47
C ARG A 891 32.63 0.84 -6.74
N SER A 892 32.97 -0.45 -6.73
CA SER A 892 33.17 -1.23 -7.95
C SER A 892 32.41 -2.55 -7.92
N TYR A 893 31.82 -2.87 -9.06
CA TYR A 893 31.04 -4.06 -9.29
C TYR A 893 31.94 -5.30 -9.42
N SER A 894 31.95 -6.12 -8.38
CA SER A 894 31.84 -7.56 -8.64
C SER A 894 30.42 -7.83 -9.13
N GLN A 895 30.24 -8.78 -10.05
CA GLN A 895 28.91 -9.16 -10.53
C GLN A 895 28.16 -9.83 -9.37
N PRO A 896 27.03 -9.26 -8.87
CA PRO A 896 26.35 -9.81 -7.70
C PRO A 896 25.84 -11.23 -7.95
N THR A 897 26.23 -12.16 -7.10
CA THR A 897 25.87 -13.58 -7.22
C THR A 897 24.57 -13.93 -6.50
N ASN A 898 24.16 -13.10 -5.54
CA ASN A 898 22.98 -13.27 -4.71
C ASN A 898 22.30 -11.93 -4.39
N PHE A 899 21.10 -11.99 -3.80
CA PHE A 899 20.31 -10.80 -3.47
C PHE A 899 21.04 -9.83 -2.52
N LEU A 900 21.66 -10.34 -1.45
CA LEU A 900 22.30 -9.50 -0.44
C LEU A 900 23.53 -8.77 -1.00
N GLU A 901 24.29 -9.37 -1.92
CA GLU A 901 25.34 -8.68 -2.69
C GLU A 901 24.77 -7.56 -3.57
N LEU A 902 23.65 -7.79 -4.26
CA LEU A 902 23.04 -6.76 -5.12
C LEU A 902 22.59 -5.55 -4.30
N VAL A 903 21.87 -5.78 -3.19
CA VAL A 903 21.44 -4.69 -2.30
C VAL A 903 22.64 -4.04 -1.62
N THR A 904 23.67 -4.79 -1.24
CA THR A 904 24.92 -4.23 -0.66
C THR A 904 25.57 -3.24 -1.62
N VAL A 905 25.69 -3.58 -2.91
CA VAL A 905 26.27 -2.67 -3.90
C VAL A 905 25.40 -1.44 -4.11
N TYR A 906 24.09 -1.61 -4.26
CA TYR A 906 23.15 -0.48 -4.43
C TYR A 906 23.20 0.48 -3.24
N GLU A 907 23.01 -0.03 -2.02
CA GLU A 907 22.93 0.76 -0.79
C GLU A 907 24.26 1.41 -0.39
N THR A 908 25.40 0.91 -0.86
CA THR A 908 26.72 1.55 -0.58
C THR A 908 27.25 2.38 -1.76
N MET A 909 26.58 2.36 -2.92
CA MET A 909 26.99 3.09 -4.11
C MET A 909 27.08 4.61 -3.88
N SER A 910 26.11 5.18 -3.16
CA SER A 910 25.99 6.63 -2.92
C SER A 910 26.60 7.13 -1.60
N ALA A 911 27.28 6.27 -0.84
CA ALA A 911 27.78 6.61 0.50
C ALA A 911 28.78 7.79 0.50
N PRO A 912 28.80 8.63 1.54
CA PRO A 912 29.65 9.81 1.60
C PRO A 912 31.15 9.46 1.69
N GLU A 913 32.01 10.36 1.21
CA GLU A 913 33.46 10.14 1.12
C GLU A 913 34.10 9.83 2.47
N ASP A 914 33.71 10.52 3.54
CA ASP A 914 34.29 10.34 4.87
C ASP A 914 33.98 8.95 5.44
N ALA A 915 32.76 8.44 5.24
CA ALA A 915 32.41 7.06 5.60
C ALA A 915 33.25 6.02 4.82
N ARG A 916 33.63 6.30 3.57
CA ARG A 916 34.55 5.42 2.79
C ARG A 916 36.00 5.53 3.28
N VAL A 917 36.43 6.70 3.73
CA VAL A 917 37.75 6.89 4.35
C VAL A 917 37.82 6.16 5.69
N ILE A 918 36.75 6.23 6.50
CA ILE A 918 36.60 5.48 7.76
C ILE A 918 36.57 3.97 7.48
N ALA A 919 35.75 3.48 6.54
CA ALA A 919 35.77 2.07 6.12
C ALA A 919 37.17 1.59 5.72
N ARG A 920 37.94 2.41 4.99
CA ARG A 920 39.34 2.11 4.61
C ARG A 920 40.32 2.18 5.79
N TYR A 921 40.00 2.93 6.85
CA TYR A 921 40.75 2.97 8.11
C TYR A 921 40.46 1.72 8.97
N GLN A 922 39.19 1.35 9.11
CA GLN A 922 38.72 0.14 9.80
C GLN A 922 39.38 -1.12 9.23
N LEU A 923 39.32 -1.32 7.90
CA LEU A 923 40.02 -2.41 7.22
C LEU A 923 41.52 -2.49 7.58
N ARG A 924 42.21 -1.36 7.78
CA ARG A 924 43.62 -1.34 8.19
C ARG A 924 43.84 -1.67 9.66
N GLN A 925 42.90 -1.36 10.56
CA GLN A 925 42.96 -1.86 11.95
C GLN A 925 42.82 -3.38 11.93
N LEU A 926 41.73 -3.86 11.32
CA LEU A 926 41.38 -5.26 11.20
C LEU A 926 42.51 -6.12 10.60
N GLU A 927 43.19 -5.65 9.55
CA GLU A 927 44.39 -6.31 8.99
C GLU A 927 45.47 -6.59 10.06
N ARG A 928 45.75 -5.61 10.92
CA ARG A 928 46.79 -5.68 11.96
C ARG A 928 46.36 -6.51 13.15
N ASP A 929 45.08 -6.47 13.50
CA ASP A 929 44.50 -7.21 14.62
C ASP A 929 44.37 -8.70 14.29
N ILE A 930 43.87 -9.05 13.09
CA ILE A 930 43.95 -10.40 12.53
C ILE A 930 45.41 -10.86 12.46
N GLY A 931 46.31 -10.00 11.98
CA GLY A 931 47.75 -10.26 11.95
C GLY A 931 48.40 -10.45 13.33
N ARG A 932 47.79 -9.98 14.43
CA ARG A 932 48.23 -10.25 15.81
C ARG A 932 47.84 -11.66 16.25
N VAL A 933 46.62 -12.06 15.95
CA VAL A 933 46.09 -13.39 16.27
C VAL A 933 46.80 -14.48 15.45
N LEU A 934 46.99 -14.27 14.14
CA LEU A 934 47.68 -15.23 13.26
C LEU A 934 49.14 -15.52 13.65
N ARG A 935 49.81 -14.63 14.39
CA ARG A 935 51.16 -14.90 14.95
C ARG A 935 51.17 -15.91 16.10
N HIS A 936 50.01 -16.22 16.68
CA HIS A 936 49.81 -17.18 17.77
C HIS A 936 48.86 -18.31 17.33
N SER A 937 48.89 -18.66 16.04
CA SER A 937 47.94 -19.56 15.38
C SER A 937 48.03 -21.04 15.77
N GLY A 938 48.94 -21.42 16.68
CA GLY A 938 49.13 -22.81 17.11
C GLY A 938 47.93 -23.43 17.83
N ASP A 939 47.10 -22.60 18.46
CA ASP A 939 45.93 -23.03 19.24
C ASP A 939 44.60 -22.83 18.50
N LEU A 940 44.62 -22.40 17.23
CA LEU A 940 43.41 -22.13 16.42
C LEU A 940 42.93 -23.38 15.67
N ASP A 941 41.61 -23.57 15.58
CA ASP A 941 41.02 -24.57 14.71
C ASP A 941 41.21 -24.21 13.23
N VAL A 942 41.26 -25.21 12.34
CA VAL A 942 41.56 -25.02 10.90
C VAL A 942 40.58 -24.07 10.20
N SER A 943 39.30 -24.05 10.62
CA SER A 943 38.28 -23.17 10.06
C SER A 943 38.44 -21.74 10.53
N THR A 944 38.80 -21.53 11.80
CA THR A 944 39.14 -20.22 12.35
C THR A 944 40.42 -19.68 11.71
N LEU A 945 41.46 -20.49 11.60
CA LEU A 945 42.72 -20.15 10.95
C LEU A 945 42.53 -19.76 9.47
N ALA A 946 41.83 -20.60 8.69
CA ALA A 946 41.59 -20.34 7.27
C ALA A 946 40.71 -19.10 7.04
N HIS A 947 39.70 -18.87 7.88
CA HIS A 947 38.85 -17.67 7.82
C HIS A 947 39.63 -16.38 8.12
N LEU A 948 40.54 -16.41 9.10
CA LEU A 948 41.39 -15.26 9.42
C LEU A 948 42.44 -15.00 8.32
N GLN A 949 42.99 -16.05 7.70
CA GLN A 949 43.89 -15.93 6.55
C GLN A 949 43.18 -15.33 5.33
N ASP A 950 42.04 -15.91 4.91
CA ASP A 950 41.19 -15.39 3.83
C ASP A 950 40.79 -13.93 4.06
N SER A 951 40.34 -13.61 5.29
CA SER A 951 39.98 -12.24 5.68
C SER A 951 41.17 -11.28 5.52
N GLN A 952 42.38 -11.65 5.98
CA GLN A 952 43.56 -10.80 5.86
C GLN A 952 43.99 -10.62 4.40
N GLU A 953 44.06 -11.70 3.61
CA GLU A 953 44.42 -11.62 2.18
C GLU A 953 43.42 -10.76 1.39
N ARG A 954 42.12 -10.93 1.66
CA ARG A 954 41.05 -10.14 1.03
C ARG A 954 41.12 -8.66 1.42
N ILE A 955 41.39 -8.34 2.69
CA ILE A 955 41.63 -6.97 3.15
C ILE A 955 42.84 -6.36 2.40
N GLN A 956 43.94 -7.10 2.26
CA GLN A 956 45.13 -6.64 1.53
C GLN A 956 44.85 -6.41 0.03
N GLN A 957 44.03 -7.26 -0.59
CA GLN A 957 43.54 -7.03 -1.97
C GLN A 957 42.72 -5.73 -2.07
N ILE A 958 41.76 -5.50 -1.18
CA ILE A 958 40.94 -4.27 -1.15
C ILE A 958 41.79 -3.00 -0.91
N LEU A 959 42.80 -3.10 -0.04
CA LEU A 959 43.71 -2.00 0.25
C LEU A 959 44.71 -1.73 -0.87
N SER A 960 45.16 -2.76 -1.61
CA SER A 960 46.07 -2.62 -2.75
C SER A 960 45.38 -2.23 -4.06
N ALA A 961 44.06 -2.46 -4.18
CA ALA A 961 43.28 -2.11 -5.36
C ALA A 961 43.45 -0.62 -5.74
N GLN A 962 43.75 -0.38 -7.02
CA GLN A 962 43.79 0.98 -7.56
C GLN A 962 42.38 1.57 -7.56
N ARG A 963 42.24 2.83 -7.14
CA ARG A 963 40.99 3.57 -7.32
C ARG A 963 40.73 3.69 -8.81
N VAL A 964 39.70 3.00 -9.32
CA VAL A 964 39.19 3.24 -10.67
C VAL A 964 38.66 4.66 -10.68
N ALA A 965 39.24 5.52 -11.51
CA ALA A 965 38.68 6.83 -11.78
C ALA A 965 37.42 6.64 -12.63
N GLN A 966 36.30 7.19 -12.16
CA GLN A 966 35.09 7.43 -12.96
C GLN A 966 35.25 8.75 -13.71
#